data_AF-A0A1E4RER2-F1
#
_entry.id   AF-A0A1E4RER2-F1
#
_cell.length_a   1.000
_cell.length_b   1.000
_cell.length_c   1.000
_cell.angle_alpha   90.00
_cell.angle_beta   90.00
_cell.angle_gamma   90.00
#
_symmetry.space_group_name_H-M   'P 1'
#
loop_
_entity.id
_entity.type
_entity.pdbx_description
1 polymer ?
#
loop_
_entity_poly.entity_id
_entity_poly.type
_entity_poly.pdbx_seq_one_letter_code
_entity_poly.pdbx_strand_id
1 'polypeptide(L)'
;MDSLKSSYISTEVEPFYVGSTPATVSENGEILATPLEEDVIITNLRTSEIIHKIEGDGELVTSLSITPDATKLAILSQSQQLRIFDLDQGEITKTFKLPSPVYISTCDSTSSLFAFGGTEGVITVWDIENGYVTHSLKGHNTTVCSLKFYGELNTANWRLGSGDIMGTSKIWDLVKRKAIASSTEHTSAVRGLDFNEDFFISGGRDEILLIYKQDNLKKVWKTYSVRHQVENCGFLKLYDQTVLYTAGSDNYLKIWNFESGQLIGTSTKPLKTTEELVILDVIKLIENKLMLIISDQTLVELNLNEIITEEEIFEIPISKRIAGNHGTIADIRYVGPNFDMVAMATNSPALRIINPEKKYELQICEGHTDLLNALDVSNDGKWIVTASKDNEARLWHFNAETENFETYAIFQGHVGSVTAVCLSKEEDTKPKFLITGSNDLTIKKWKIPDESNSLIKTSIYTRRAHDKDINSIDISPNNEFLATASYDKLGKIWDIELGETIGVLKGHKRGLWDINFCKYDQLIVTSSGDKTIKLWSLKNYQCLKTFEGHTNSVQRSKFLNKNQQVISSGADGLIKLWSIKEEGECITFDNHVNRIWALDIKQDGENFISADADGQINFWKDNSEELRIAQEQHDKVKIEQEQKLSNLINNQDWSEAFLLALTLNHSMRLYNVLKSSISMNIDQESIIGSFKLENTIKSLNDEQIMILFKKIRDWNVNFKFFEISQKILRLLINDINPEIPGLIKVIESIIPYNERHYNRIDQLIENSFILDYSIEEMNKN
;
A
#
# COMPACT_ATOMS: atom_id res chain seq x y z
N MET A 1 0.72 33.84 11.30
CA MET A 1 0.68 33.74 9.82
C MET A 1 1.14 32.35 9.54
N ASP A 2 0.21 31.45 9.19
CA ASP A 2 0.55 30.05 8.97
C ASP A 2 1.48 29.99 7.75
N SER A 3 2.59 29.27 7.90
CA SER A 3 3.58 29.05 6.85
C SER A 3 2.90 28.46 5.61
N LEU A 4 3.33 28.85 4.41
CA LEU A 4 2.96 28.09 3.21
C LEU A 4 3.53 26.68 3.34
N LYS A 5 2.68 25.68 3.08
CA LYS A 5 3.07 24.27 3.15
C LYS A 5 3.77 23.90 1.85
N SER A 6 4.91 23.22 1.94
CA SER A 6 5.76 22.92 0.77
C SER A 6 6.23 21.47 0.67
N SER A 7 6.25 20.73 1.77
CA SER A 7 6.78 19.36 1.79
C SER A 7 5.88 18.43 2.56
N TYR A 8 5.54 17.31 1.95
CA TYR A 8 4.76 16.25 2.57
C TYR A 8 5.55 14.95 2.55
N ILE A 9 5.44 14.19 3.64
CA ILE A 9 5.87 12.80 3.72
C ILE A 9 4.68 11.92 3.36
N SER A 10 4.87 10.99 2.43
CA SER A 10 3.87 10.00 2.09
C SER A 10 4.02 8.75 2.95
N THR A 11 2.89 8.19 3.37
CA THR A 11 2.80 6.82 3.85
C THR A 11 1.79 6.09 2.98
N GLU A 12 2.23 4.97 2.43
CA GLU A 12 1.50 4.26 1.38
C GLU A 12 0.77 3.05 1.98
N VAL A 13 -0.42 2.78 1.45
CA VAL A 13 -1.17 1.56 1.65
C VAL A 13 -1.35 0.95 0.26
N GLU A 14 -0.52 -0.05 -0.02
CA GLU A 14 -0.56 -0.81 -1.26
C GLU A 14 -1.55 -1.99 -1.12
N PRO A 15 -2.25 -2.37 -2.20
CA PRO A 15 -2.95 -3.63 -2.24
C PRO A 15 -1.92 -4.77 -2.12
N PHE A 16 -2.11 -5.67 -1.17
CA PHE A 16 -1.20 -6.82 -0.98
C PHE A 16 -1.80 -8.13 -1.48
N TYR A 17 -3.09 -8.15 -1.81
CA TYR A 17 -3.77 -9.33 -2.32
C TYR A 17 -4.60 -8.99 -3.56
N VAL A 18 -4.07 -9.37 -4.72
CA VAL A 18 -4.73 -9.23 -6.02
C VAL A 18 -4.56 -10.54 -6.76
N GLY A 19 -5.67 -11.25 -7.01
CA GLY A 19 -5.63 -12.51 -7.73
C GLY A 19 -6.89 -13.34 -7.53
N SER A 20 -7.02 -14.38 -8.34
CA SER A 20 -8.09 -15.37 -8.22
C SER A 20 -7.72 -16.54 -7.30
N THR A 21 -6.47 -16.60 -6.86
CA THR A 21 -5.95 -17.68 -6.03
C THR A 21 -6.21 -17.38 -4.55
N PRO A 22 -6.60 -18.40 -3.76
CA PRO A 22 -6.84 -18.22 -2.34
C PRO A 22 -5.54 -17.85 -1.63
N ALA A 23 -5.61 -16.91 -0.69
CA ALA A 23 -4.50 -16.59 0.20
C ALA A 23 -4.22 -17.75 1.16
N THR A 24 -3.01 -17.82 1.72
CA THR A 24 -2.68 -18.83 2.74
C THR A 24 -2.13 -18.21 4.01
N VAL A 25 -2.52 -18.76 5.15
CA VAL A 25 -2.17 -18.26 6.48
C VAL A 25 -1.48 -19.39 7.25
N SER A 26 -0.48 -19.05 8.07
CA SER A 26 0.09 -19.99 9.02
C SER A 26 -0.93 -20.41 10.09
N GLU A 27 -0.76 -21.57 10.72
CA GLU A 27 -1.72 -22.03 11.74
C GLU A 27 -1.81 -21.07 12.94
N ASN A 28 -0.71 -20.39 13.25
CA ASN A 28 -0.63 -19.36 14.30
C ASN A 28 -1.39 -18.06 13.96
N GLY A 29 -1.81 -17.87 12.70
CA GLY A 29 -2.52 -16.67 12.26
C GLY A 29 -1.64 -15.41 12.17
N GLU A 30 -0.31 -15.56 12.26
CA GLU A 30 0.60 -14.41 12.27
C GLU A 30 1.10 -14.05 10.87
N ILE A 31 1.36 -15.04 10.02
CA ILE A 31 1.95 -14.83 8.69
C ILE A 31 0.92 -15.17 7.63
N LEU A 32 0.68 -14.22 6.74
CA LEU A 32 -0.22 -14.32 5.61
C LEU A 32 0.59 -14.19 4.32
N ALA A 33 0.47 -15.19 3.44
CA ALA A 33 1.03 -15.15 2.09
C ALA A 33 -0.09 -14.93 1.08
N THR A 34 0.01 -13.86 0.31
CA THR A 34 -0.98 -13.45 -0.69
C THR A 34 -0.35 -13.28 -2.07
N PRO A 35 -1.06 -13.70 -3.12
CA PRO A 35 -0.65 -13.42 -4.50
C PRO A 35 -0.96 -11.95 -4.84
N LEU A 36 -0.04 -11.32 -5.57
CA LEU A 36 -0.23 -10.04 -6.23
C LEU A 36 0.06 -10.25 -7.73
N GLU A 37 -0.96 -10.70 -8.46
CA GLU A 37 -0.86 -11.13 -9.87
C GLU A 37 0.21 -12.20 -10.10
N GLU A 38 1.42 -11.79 -10.45
CA GLU A 38 2.60 -12.62 -10.68
C GLU A 38 3.51 -12.71 -9.45
N ASP A 39 3.48 -11.67 -8.61
CA ASP A 39 4.28 -11.54 -7.40
C ASP A 39 3.59 -12.22 -6.21
N VAL A 40 4.35 -12.48 -5.16
CA VAL A 40 3.82 -12.97 -3.88
C VAL A 40 4.28 -12.06 -2.76
N ILE A 41 3.32 -11.60 -1.96
CA ILE A 41 3.57 -10.74 -0.80
C ILE A 41 3.34 -11.55 0.46
N ILE A 42 4.29 -11.43 1.39
CA ILE A 42 4.18 -12.01 2.73
C ILE A 42 3.99 -10.88 3.72
N THR A 43 2.88 -10.93 4.45
CA THR A 43 2.49 -9.93 5.45
C THR A 43 2.42 -10.54 6.83
N ASN A 44 2.85 -9.77 7.83
CA ASN A 44 2.57 -10.08 9.22
C ASN A 44 1.23 -9.45 9.61
N LEU A 45 0.27 -10.26 10.05
CA LEU A 45 -1.06 -9.82 10.42
C LEU A 45 -1.12 -9.04 11.74
N ARG A 46 -0.13 -9.22 12.64
CA ARG A 46 -0.06 -8.50 13.92
C ARG A 46 0.53 -7.10 13.73
N THR A 47 1.63 -6.97 13.00
CA THR A 47 2.27 -5.67 12.76
C THR A 47 1.69 -4.93 11.55
N SER A 48 0.95 -5.62 10.68
CA SER A 48 0.47 -5.09 9.41
C SER A 48 1.60 -4.58 8.49
N GLU A 49 2.77 -5.21 8.57
CA GLU A 49 3.93 -4.90 7.73
C GLU A 49 4.16 -5.99 6.70
N ILE A 50 4.63 -5.58 5.52
CA ILE A 50 5.09 -6.49 4.46
C ILE A 50 6.50 -6.94 4.83
N ILE A 51 6.68 -8.24 5.05
CA ILE A 51 7.98 -8.83 5.40
C ILE A 51 8.83 -9.02 4.14
N HIS A 52 8.24 -9.66 3.12
CA HIS A 52 8.92 -9.99 1.87
C HIS A 52 7.98 -9.78 0.68
N LYS A 53 8.55 -9.27 -0.42
CA LYS A 53 7.93 -9.23 -1.74
C LYS A 53 8.76 -10.09 -2.68
N ILE A 54 8.16 -11.16 -3.19
CA ILE A 54 8.80 -12.16 -4.03
C ILE A 54 8.37 -11.88 -5.47
N GLU A 55 9.33 -11.58 -6.34
CA GLU A 55 9.07 -11.31 -7.75
C GLU A 55 8.63 -12.58 -8.50
N GLY A 56 7.61 -12.43 -9.34
CA GLY A 56 7.05 -13.44 -10.21
C GLY A 56 7.99 -13.88 -11.34
N ASP A 57 7.66 -15.02 -11.97
CA ASP A 57 8.37 -15.51 -13.16
C ASP A 57 7.79 -14.94 -14.48
N GLY A 58 6.96 -13.88 -14.42
CA GLY A 58 6.27 -13.31 -15.58
C GLY A 58 4.91 -13.95 -15.92
N GLU A 59 4.42 -14.86 -15.07
CA GLU A 59 3.12 -15.51 -15.23
C GLU A 59 2.38 -15.55 -13.88
N LEU A 60 1.05 -15.59 -13.95
CA LEU A 60 0.18 -15.56 -12.78
C LEU A 60 0.44 -16.74 -11.83
N VAL A 61 0.36 -16.45 -10.54
CA VAL A 61 0.40 -17.47 -9.48
C VAL A 61 -0.90 -18.27 -9.50
N THR A 62 -0.77 -19.60 -9.51
CA THR A 62 -1.88 -20.57 -9.59
C THR A 62 -2.27 -21.19 -8.26
N SER A 63 -1.31 -21.37 -7.35
CA SER A 63 -1.58 -21.83 -5.99
C SER A 63 -0.43 -21.46 -5.06
N LEU A 64 -0.77 -21.26 -3.79
CA LEU A 64 0.14 -20.95 -2.70
C LEU A 64 -0.15 -21.93 -1.57
N SER A 65 0.90 -22.35 -0.85
CA SER A 65 0.76 -23.12 0.39
C SER A 65 1.91 -22.80 1.32
N ILE A 66 1.60 -22.28 2.50
CA ILE A 66 2.54 -22.13 3.61
C ILE A 66 2.54 -23.37 4.50
N THR A 67 3.66 -23.67 5.15
CA THR A 67 3.71 -24.68 6.22
C THR A 67 3.02 -24.16 7.48
N PRO A 68 2.39 -25.04 8.30
CA PRO A 68 1.85 -24.69 9.61
C PRO A 68 2.81 -23.90 10.50
N ASP A 69 4.07 -24.32 10.55
CA ASP A 69 5.13 -23.69 11.35
C ASP A 69 5.67 -22.38 10.75
N ALA A 70 5.16 -21.97 9.58
CA ALA A 70 5.57 -20.77 8.85
C ALA A 70 7.07 -20.71 8.51
N THR A 71 7.68 -21.85 8.22
CA THR A 71 9.10 -21.94 7.82
C THR A 71 9.28 -21.87 6.31
N LYS A 72 8.40 -22.53 5.55
CA LYS A 72 8.52 -22.60 4.08
C LYS A 72 7.21 -22.28 3.39
N LEU A 73 7.34 -21.68 2.22
CA LEU A 73 6.24 -21.31 1.33
C LEU A 73 6.45 -21.97 -0.03
N ALA A 74 5.44 -22.69 -0.51
CA ALA A 74 5.39 -23.24 -1.85
C ALA A 74 4.61 -22.28 -2.78
N ILE A 75 5.27 -21.82 -3.83
CA ILE A 75 4.70 -20.94 -4.86
C ILE A 75 4.62 -21.69 -6.17
N LEU A 76 3.44 -21.73 -6.78
CA LEU A 76 3.20 -22.38 -8.06
C LEU A 76 2.70 -21.38 -9.09
N SER A 77 3.39 -21.29 -10.22
CA SER A 77 3.01 -20.43 -11.36
C SER A 77 2.36 -21.23 -12.49
N GLN A 78 1.67 -20.54 -13.40
CA GLN A 78 1.08 -21.15 -14.61
C GLN A 78 2.14 -21.85 -15.48
N SER A 79 3.41 -21.43 -15.38
CA SER A 79 4.55 -21.96 -16.13
C SER A 79 5.01 -23.34 -15.63
N GLN A 80 4.26 -23.92 -14.69
CA GLN A 80 4.50 -25.23 -14.08
C GLN A 80 5.73 -25.26 -13.16
N GLN A 81 6.21 -24.08 -12.74
CA GLN A 81 7.33 -23.96 -11.82
C GLN A 81 6.81 -23.95 -10.38
N LEU A 82 7.41 -24.82 -9.57
CA LEU A 82 7.30 -24.85 -8.11
C LEU A 82 8.55 -24.17 -7.54
N ARG A 83 8.35 -23.06 -6.84
CA ARG A 83 9.40 -22.35 -6.10
C ARG A 83 9.14 -22.55 -4.60
N ILE A 84 10.11 -23.10 -3.88
CA ILE A 84 10.06 -23.19 -2.42
C ILE A 84 10.90 -22.06 -1.84
N PHE A 85 10.22 -21.18 -1.12
CA PHE A 85 10.79 -20.05 -0.43
C PHE A 85 10.95 -20.37 1.06
N ASP A 86 12.11 -20.02 1.62
CA ASP A 86 12.37 -20.11 3.06
C ASP A 86 12.13 -18.74 3.69
N LEU A 87 11.20 -18.71 4.65
CA LEU A 87 10.72 -17.47 5.28
C LEU A 87 11.77 -16.85 6.21
N ASP A 88 12.66 -17.65 6.81
CA ASP A 88 13.66 -17.15 7.75
C ASP A 88 14.86 -16.50 7.02
N GLN A 89 15.24 -17.06 5.87
CA GLN A 89 16.38 -16.60 5.08
C GLN A 89 15.99 -15.55 4.03
N GLY A 90 14.72 -15.51 3.62
CA GLY A 90 14.26 -14.61 2.58
C GLY A 90 14.71 -15.00 1.17
N GLU A 91 15.11 -16.26 0.95
CA GLU A 91 15.64 -16.76 -0.33
C GLU A 91 14.86 -17.97 -0.87
N ILE A 92 14.89 -18.13 -2.20
CA ILE A 92 14.32 -19.31 -2.87
C ILE A 92 15.30 -20.47 -2.73
N THR A 93 14.94 -21.46 -1.91
CA THR A 93 15.78 -22.65 -1.67
C THR A 93 15.83 -23.59 -2.86
N LYS A 94 14.68 -23.81 -3.52
CA LYS A 94 14.54 -24.78 -4.62
C LYS A 94 13.53 -24.31 -5.66
N THR A 95 13.87 -24.55 -6.92
CA THR A 95 12.96 -24.42 -8.06
C THR A 95 12.85 -25.76 -8.77
N PHE A 96 11.63 -26.23 -9.03
CA PHE A 96 11.34 -27.51 -9.65
C PHE A 96 10.23 -27.38 -10.69
N LYS A 97 10.33 -28.08 -11.83
CA LYS A 97 9.30 -28.07 -12.87
C LYS A 97 8.38 -29.28 -12.75
N LEU A 98 7.08 -29.02 -12.58
CA LEU A 98 6.04 -30.05 -12.52
C LEU A 98 5.56 -30.44 -13.93
N PRO A 99 4.97 -31.63 -14.10
CA PRO A 99 4.52 -32.11 -15.42
C PRO A 99 3.31 -31.37 -15.98
N SER A 100 2.49 -30.79 -15.10
CA SER A 100 1.25 -30.08 -15.46
C SER A 100 1.04 -28.90 -14.50
N PRO A 101 0.31 -27.84 -14.91
CA PRO A 101 -0.08 -26.77 -14.01
C PRO A 101 -0.90 -27.30 -12.82
N VAL A 102 -0.72 -26.69 -11.66
CA VAL A 102 -1.33 -27.10 -10.39
C VAL A 102 -2.18 -25.96 -9.84
N TYR A 103 -3.46 -26.23 -9.59
CA TYR A 103 -4.39 -25.23 -9.05
C TYR A 103 -4.72 -25.45 -7.57
N ILE A 104 -4.42 -26.63 -7.03
CA ILE A 104 -4.62 -26.96 -5.61
C ILE A 104 -3.31 -27.46 -5.02
N SER A 105 -2.96 -26.87 -3.89
CA SER A 105 -1.88 -27.28 -3.01
C SER A 105 -2.42 -27.45 -1.59
N THR A 106 -1.87 -28.39 -0.84
CA THR A 106 -2.10 -28.52 0.60
C THR A 106 -0.80 -28.91 1.29
N CYS A 107 -0.65 -28.43 2.52
CA CYS A 107 0.39 -28.87 3.44
C CYS A 107 -0.17 -29.92 4.41
N ASP A 108 0.70 -30.76 4.96
CA ASP A 108 0.45 -31.56 6.14
C ASP A 108 0.48 -30.70 7.42
N SER A 109 -0.11 -31.21 8.50
CA SER A 109 -0.08 -30.57 9.84
C SER A 109 1.28 -30.61 10.52
N THR A 110 2.22 -31.43 10.01
CA THR A 110 3.56 -31.61 10.60
C THR A 110 4.65 -30.89 9.82
N SER A 111 4.27 -30.04 8.84
CA SER A 111 5.17 -29.21 8.02
C SER A 111 6.24 -29.98 7.24
N SER A 112 6.02 -31.26 6.95
CA SER A 112 7.00 -32.15 6.32
C SER A 112 6.70 -32.45 4.85
N LEU A 113 5.44 -32.35 4.42
CA LEU A 113 4.98 -32.81 3.12
C LEU A 113 4.03 -31.79 2.47
N PHE A 114 4.31 -31.45 1.21
CA PHE A 114 3.34 -30.80 0.33
C PHE A 114 2.66 -31.83 -0.58
N ALA A 115 1.38 -31.64 -0.88
CA ALA A 115 0.71 -32.32 -1.97
C ALA A 115 0.19 -31.32 -3.00
N PHE A 116 0.38 -31.66 -4.26
CA PHE A 116 0.03 -30.84 -5.40
C PHE A 116 -0.90 -31.61 -6.34
N GLY A 117 -2.02 -31.00 -6.70
CA GLY A 117 -3.03 -31.56 -7.60
C GLY A 117 -2.88 -31.03 -9.03
N GLY A 118 -2.40 -31.87 -9.94
CA GLY A 118 -2.25 -31.51 -11.35
C GLY A 118 -3.58 -31.52 -12.12
N THR A 119 -3.62 -30.79 -13.22
CA THR A 119 -4.75 -30.78 -14.17
C THR A 119 -4.98 -32.14 -14.86
N GLU A 120 -3.94 -32.96 -15.01
CA GLU A 120 -4.04 -34.29 -15.61
C GLU A 120 -4.49 -35.39 -14.63
N GLY A 121 -4.89 -35.03 -13.40
CA GLY A 121 -5.30 -36.02 -12.38
C GLY A 121 -4.13 -36.72 -11.69
N VAL A 122 -2.90 -36.23 -11.89
CA VAL A 122 -1.72 -36.70 -11.18
C VAL A 122 -1.56 -35.90 -9.89
N ILE A 123 -1.47 -36.59 -8.76
CA ILE A 123 -1.16 -35.98 -7.47
C ILE A 123 0.28 -36.27 -7.14
N THR A 124 1.06 -35.24 -6.88
CA THR A 124 2.47 -35.37 -6.47
C THR A 124 2.63 -34.97 -5.02
N VAL A 125 3.25 -35.83 -4.23
CA VAL A 125 3.63 -35.56 -2.84
C VAL A 125 5.11 -35.24 -2.80
N TRP A 126 5.46 -34.14 -2.18
CA TRP A 126 6.79 -33.55 -2.16
C TRP A 126 7.27 -33.37 -0.72
N ASP A 127 8.50 -33.79 -0.45
CA ASP A 127 9.13 -33.71 0.88
C ASP A 127 9.86 -32.38 1.04
N ILE A 128 9.55 -31.68 2.14
CA ILE A 128 9.97 -30.31 2.41
C ILE A 128 11.43 -30.20 2.82
N GLU A 129 11.94 -31.16 3.60
CA GLU A 129 13.32 -31.13 4.09
C GLU A 129 14.29 -31.52 2.98
N ASN A 130 14.02 -32.65 2.33
CA ASN A 130 14.94 -33.21 1.34
C ASN A 130 14.73 -32.62 -0.05
N GLY A 131 13.55 -32.05 -0.31
CA GLY A 131 13.16 -31.39 -1.54
C GLY A 131 13.16 -32.26 -2.79
N TYR A 132 12.48 -33.40 -2.72
CA TYR A 132 12.20 -34.29 -3.85
C TYR A 132 10.77 -34.85 -3.77
N VAL A 133 10.27 -35.38 -4.89
CA VAL A 133 8.93 -36.00 -4.96
C VAL A 133 8.98 -37.41 -4.36
N THR A 134 8.24 -37.65 -3.27
CA THR A 134 8.17 -38.96 -2.59
C THR A 134 7.20 -39.91 -3.30
N HIS A 135 6.06 -39.39 -3.72
CA HIS A 135 4.99 -40.17 -4.35
C HIS A 135 4.41 -39.45 -5.57
N SER A 136 4.13 -40.22 -6.62
CA SER A 136 3.30 -39.81 -7.74
C SER A 136 2.10 -40.73 -7.80
N LEU A 137 0.96 -40.23 -7.34
CA LEU A 137 -0.30 -40.96 -7.28
C LEU A 137 -1.07 -40.71 -8.57
N LYS A 138 -1.16 -41.77 -9.39
CA LYS A 138 -1.93 -41.77 -10.64
C LYS A 138 -3.20 -42.55 -10.44
N GLY A 139 -4.33 -41.94 -10.77
CA GLY A 139 -5.61 -42.64 -10.77
C GLY A 139 -6.82 -41.75 -10.96
N HIS A 140 -6.69 -40.43 -10.86
CA HIS A 140 -7.71 -39.52 -11.37
C HIS A 140 -7.52 -39.35 -12.87
N ASN A 141 -8.63 -39.25 -13.59
CA ASN A 141 -8.62 -39.05 -15.05
C ASN A 141 -8.85 -37.58 -15.44
N THR A 142 -9.20 -36.75 -14.46
CA THR A 142 -9.59 -35.36 -14.64
C THR A 142 -8.84 -34.46 -13.66
N THR A 143 -9.04 -33.15 -13.80
CA THR A 143 -8.44 -32.14 -12.92
C THR A 143 -8.79 -32.37 -11.45
N VAL A 144 -7.76 -32.44 -10.61
CA VAL A 144 -7.93 -32.52 -9.15
C VAL A 144 -8.45 -31.17 -8.64
N CYS A 145 -9.50 -31.21 -7.85
CA CYS A 145 -10.24 -30.05 -7.38
C CYS A 145 -10.06 -29.75 -5.89
N SER A 146 -9.67 -30.75 -5.10
CA SER A 146 -9.45 -30.62 -3.67
C SER A 146 -8.49 -31.68 -3.17
N LEU A 147 -7.69 -31.33 -2.17
CA LEU A 147 -6.73 -32.21 -1.51
C LEU A 147 -6.74 -31.93 0.00
N LYS A 148 -6.67 -32.97 0.81
CA LYS A 148 -6.50 -32.83 2.27
C LYS A 148 -5.69 -33.98 2.85
N PHE A 149 -4.68 -33.66 3.64
CA PHE A 149 -3.93 -34.66 4.40
C PHE A 149 -4.65 -35.05 5.68
N TYR A 150 -4.43 -36.30 6.10
CA TYR A 150 -4.74 -36.79 7.42
C TYR A 150 -3.59 -37.66 7.91
N GLY A 151 -3.06 -37.33 9.08
CA GLY A 151 -2.00 -38.10 9.71
C GLY A 151 -1.53 -37.41 10.97
N GLU A 152 -1.35 -38.19 12.03
CA GLU A 152 -0.70 -37.73 13.25
C GLU A 152 0.77 -38.19 13.24
N LEU A 153 1.64 -37.37 13.85
CA LEU A 153 3.05 -37.67 13.98
C LEU A 153 3.23 -39.06 14.64
N ASN A 154 4.10 -39.91 14.06
CA ASN A 154 4.36 -41.29 14.49
C ASN A 154 3.21 -42.31 14.36
N THR A 155 2.10 -41.98 13.69
CA THR A 155 1.05 -42.96 13.39
C THR A 155 1.24 -43.61 12.02
N ALA A 156 0.79 -44.86 11.88
CA ALA A 156 0.85 -45.60 10.61
C ALA A 156 -0.29 -45.21 9.63
N ASN A 157 -1.14 -44.25 10.00
CA ASN A 157 -2.38 -43.92 9.30
C ASN A 157 -2.26 -42.62 8.48
N TRP A 158 -1.18 -42.49 7.71
CA TRP A 158 -1.03 -41.39 6.76
C TRP A 158 -1.93 -41.59 5.54
N ARG A 159 -2.90 -40.69 5.39
CA ARG A 159 -3.89 -40.70 4.32
C ARG A 159 -3.96 -39.36 3.61
N LEU A 160 -4.32 -39.41 2.34
CA LEU A 160 -4.57 -38.23 1.52
C LEU A 160 -5.94 -38.37 0.87
N GLY A 161 -6.85 -37.45 1.15
CA GLY A 161 -8.12 -37.32 0.45
C GLY A 161 -7.92 -36.47 -0.81
N SER A 162 -8.55 -36.87 -1.91
CA SER A 162 -8.54 -36.13 -3.16
C SER A 162 -9.90 -36.15 -3.84
N GLY A 163 -10.26 -35.03 -4.47
CA GLY A 163 -11.52 -34.85 -5.17
C GLY A 163 -11.29 -34.41 -6.61
N ASP A 164 -12.15 -34.88 -7.51
CA ASP A 164 -12.15 -34.53 -8.94
C ASP A 164 -13.30 -33.60 -9.33
N ILE A 165 -13.14 -32.98 -10.50
CA ILE A 165 -14.19 -32.17 -11.13
C ILE A 165 -15.43 -32.97 -11.54
N MET A 166 -15.25 -34.26 -11.85
CA MET A 166 -16.34 -35.17 -12.25
C MET A 166 -17.04 -35.83 -11.06
N GLY A 167 -16.79 -35.39 -9.83
CA GLY A 167 -17.46 -35.91 -8.63
C GLY A 167 -16.86 -37.20 -8.05
N THR A 168 -15.65 -37.58 -8.46
CA THR A 168 -14.97 -38.73 -7.85
C THR A 168 -14.12 -38.27 -6.67
N SER A 169 -14.30 -38.91 -5.51
CA SER A 169 -13.45 -38.71 -4.34
C SER A 169 -12.67 -39.99 -4.05
N LYS A 170 -11.37 -39.85 -3.81
CA LYS A 170 -10.47 -40.96 -3.51
C LYS A 170 -9.72 -40.71 -2.23
N ILE A 171 -9.44 -41.80 -1.52
CA ILE A 171 -8.62 -41.78 -0.31
C ILE A 171 -7.42 -42.66 -0.56
N TRP A 172 -6.24 -42.07 -0.45
CA TRP A 172 -4.96 -42.71 -0.68
C TRP A 172 -4.29 -43.02 0.65
N ASP A 173 -3.69 -44.20 0.75
CA ASP A 173 -2.77 -44.56 1.83
C ASP A 173 -1.36 -44.19 1.36
N LEU A 174 -0.70 -43.26 2.05
CA LEU A 174 0.66 -42.82 1.67
C LEU A 174 1.69 -43.89 2.00
N VAL A 175 1.48 -44.66 3.08
CA VAL A 175 2.37 -45.75 3.48
C VAL A 175 2.31 -46.89 2.46
N LYS A 176 1.11 -47.30 2.07
CA LYS A 176 0.92 -48.40 1.10
C LYS A 176 0.99 -47.97 -0.37
N ARG A 177 1.01 -46.66 -0.64
CA ARG A 177 1.03 -46.05 -1.98
C ARG A 177 -0.11 -46.54 -2.88
N LYS A 178 -1.29 -46.75 -2.32
CA LYS A 178 -2.47 -47.27 -3.03
C LYS A 178 -3.73 -46.50 -2.63
N ALA A 179 -4.69 -46.41 -3.54
CA ALA A 179 -6.03 -45.94 -3.23
C ALA A 179 -6.76 -46.98 -2.37
N ILE A 180 -7.21 -46.57 -1.19
CA ILE A 180 -8.02 -47.37 -0.26
C ILE A 180 -9.47 -47.44 -0.76
N ALA A 181 -10.02 -46.27 -1.10
CA ALA A 181 -11.41 -46.09 -1.46
C ALA A 181 -11.54 -45.13 -2.65
N SER A 182 -12.59 -45.36 -3.43
CA SER A 182 -12.99 -44.59 -4.59
C SER A 182 -14.51 -44.47 -4.54
N SER A 183 -15.02 -43.28 -4.28
CA SER A 183 -16.44 -42.94 -4.25
C SER A 183 -16.80 -42.09 -5.47
N THR A 184 -17.92 -42.41 -6.12
CA THR A 184 -18.45 -41.70 -7.30
C THR A 184 -19.89 -41.28 -7.05
N GLU A 185 -20.16 -40.77 -5.86
CA GLU A 185 -21.53 -40.43 -5.43
C GLU A 185 -21.88 -38.97 -5.73
N HIS A 186 -20.89 -38.08 -5.85
CA HIS A 186 -21.14 -36.71 -6.28
C HIS A 186 -21.38 -36.65 -7.78
N THR A 187 -22.27 -35.74 -8.18
CA THR A 187 -22.57 -35.47 -9.60
C THR A 187 -21.77 -34.29 -10.16
N SER A 188 -21.25 -33.44 -9.28
CA SER A 188 -20.48 -32.24 -9.61
C SER A 188 -19.12 -32.26 -8.92
N ALA A 189 -18.32 -31.21 -9.13
CA ALA A 189 -16.97 -31.09 -8.59
C ALA A 189 -16.95 -31.18 -7.06
N VAL A 190 -16.06 -32.02 -6.53
CA VAL A 190 -15.78 -32.12 -5.08
C VAL A 190 -14.76 -31.06 -4.72
N ARG A 191 -15.14 -30.11 -3.85
CA ARG A 191 -14.28 -28.98 -3.46
C ARG A 191 -13.91 -29.01 -1.98
N GLY A 192 -14.86 -29.31 -1.10
CA GLY A 192 -14.59 -29.48 0.32
C GLY A 192 -14.21 -30.91 0.65
N LEU A 193 -13.07 -31.12 1.30
CA LEU A 193 -12.67 -32.41 1.88
C LEU A 193 -12.07 -32.18 3.26
N ASP A 194 -12.46 -32.99 4.23
CA ASP A 194 -11.85 -32.94 5.55
C ASP A 194 -11.90 -34.28 6.27
N PHE A 195 -10.98 -34.44 7.22
CA PHE A 195 -10.86 -35.64 8.04
C PHE A 195 -11.00 -35.29 9.52
N ASN A 196 -11.64 -36.19 10.26
CA ASN A 196 -11.64 -36.25 11.70
C ASN A 196 -11.19 -37.66 12.12
N GLU A 197 -10.89 -37.88 13.40
CA GLU A 197 -10.40 -39.15 13.95
C GLU A 197 -11.22 -40.36 13.47
N ASP A 198 -12.55 -40.21 13.45
CA ASP A 198 -13.51 -41.27 13.13
C ASP A 198 -14.21 -41.13 11.76
N PHE A 199 -14.16 -39.95 11.14
CA PHE A 199 -15.03 -39.61 10.01
C PHE A 199 -14.30 -38.85 8.90
N PHE A 200 -14.74 -39.06 7.66
CA PHE A 200 -14.29 -38.32 6.48
C PHE A 200 -15.49 -37.64 5.83
N ILE A 201 -15.33 -36.39 5.40
CA ILE A 201 -16.39 -35.64 4.70
C ILE A 201 -15.97 -35.26 3.30
N SER A 202 -16.96 -35.25 2.42
CA SER A 202 -16.84 -34.81 1.03
C SER A 202 -18.01 -33.87 0.72
N GLY A 203 -17.68 -32.64 0.36
CA GLY A 203 -18.61 -31.60 -0.04
C GLY A 203 -18.44 -31.26 -1.52
N GLY A 204 -19.55 -31.31 -2.25
CA GLY A 204 -19.58 -31.00 -3.67
C GLY A 204 -20.37 -29.74 -4.00
N ARG A 205 -20.15 -29.22 -5.22
CA ARG A 205 -20.99 -28.18 -5.82
C ARG A 205 -22.41 -28.65 -6.14
N ASP A 206 -22.71 -29.93 -5.94
CA ASP A 206 -24.05 -30.51 -6.03
C ASP A 206 -24.92 -30.28 -4.79
N GLU A 207 -24.48 -29.38 -3.88
CA GLU A 207 -25.19 -28.97 -2.66
C GLU A 207 -25.34 -30.09 -1.63
N ILE A 208 -24.51 -31.13 -1.72
CA ILE A 208 -24.55 -32.32 -0.88
C ILE A 208 -23.25 -32.47 -0.11
N LEU A 209 -23.39 -32.84 1.17
CA LEU A 209 -22.31 -33.36 2.00
C LEU A 209 -22.49 -34.86 2.20
N LEU A 210 -21.41 -35.61 1.99
CA LEU A 210 -21.32 -37.03 2.25
C LEU A 210 -20.36 -37.27 3.42
N ILE A 211 -20.81 -38.06 4.40
CA ILE A 211 -20.01 -38.45 5.55
C ILE A 211 -19.72 -39.95 5.48
N TYR A 212 -18.46 -40.30 5.63
CA TYR A 212 -17.94 -41.66 5.64
C TYR A 212 -17.37 -41.98 7.01
N LYS A 213 -17.56 -43.22 7.47
CA LYS A 213 -16.84 -43.72 8.65
C LYS A 213 -15.45 -44.18 8.24
N GLN A 214 -14.44 -43.81 9.02
CA GLN A 214 -13.05 -44.13 8.77
C GLN A 214 -12.79 -45.65 8.73
N ASP A 215 -13.54 -46.43 9.51
CA ASP A 215 -13.47 -47.91 9.52
C ASP A 215 -13.96 -48.54 8.21
N ASN A 216 -14.92 -47.90 7.53
CA ASN A 216 -15.50 -48.40 6.29
C ASN A 216 -15.74 -47.28 5.29
N LEU A 217 -14.65 -46.86 4.65
CA LEU A 217 -14.62 -45.80 3.63
C LEU A 217 -15.35 -46.16 2.32
N LYS A 218 -15.85 -47.39 2.17
CA LYS A 218 -16.56 -47.82 0.95
C LYS A 218 -18.06 -47.53 0.97
N LYS A 219 -18.63 -47.26 2.15
CA LYS A 219 -20.08 -47.04 2.29
C LYS A 219 -20.31 -45.68 2.93
N VAL A 220 -21.16 -44.87 2.32
CA VAL A 220 -21.64 -43.63 2.93
C VAL A 220 -22.44 -43.92 4.18
N TRP A 221 -22.12 -43.17 5.23
CA TRP A 221 -22.79 -43.26 6.52
C TRP A 221 -24.01 -42.34 6.58
N LYS A 222 -23.85 -41.06 6.22
CA LYS A 222 -24.91 -40.06 6.17
C LYS A 222 -24.73 -39.11 4.99
N THR A 223 -25.85 -38.60 4.49
CA THR A 223 -25.93 -37.60 3.43
C THR A 223 -26.73 -36.40 3.92
N TYR A 224 -26.17 -35.20 3.85
CA TYR A 224 -26.85 -33.96 4.18
C TYR A 224 -26.99 -33.08 2.95
N SER A 225 -28.15 -32.45 2.75
CA SER A 225 -28.37 -31.46 1.69
C SER A 225 -28.25 -30.06 2.29
N VAL A 226 -27.30 -29.28 1.76
CA VAL A 226 -26.86 -28.00 2.30
C VAL A 226 -27.53 -26.81 1.60
N ARG A 227 -28.27 -27.07 0.50
CA ARG A 227 -29.05 -26.10 -0.29
C ARG A 227 -28.25 -24.90 -0.82
N HIS A 228 -26.93 -25.05 -0.95
CA HIS A 228 -26.03 -24.10 -1.58
C HIS A 228 -24.77 -24.84 -2.04
N GLN A 229 -24.05 -24.28 -3.02
CA GLN A 229 -22.85 -24.92 -3.57
C GLN A 229 -21.71 -24.83 -2.55
N VAL A 230 -21.08 -25.97 -2.23
CA VAL A 230 -19.99 -26.03 -1.24
C VAL A 230 -18.65 -25.85 -1.95
N GLU A 231 -17.88 -24.85 -1.54
CA GLU A 231 -16.47 -24.67 -1.94
C GLU A 231 -15.53 -25.27 -0.89
N ASN A 232 -15.83 -25.11 0.40
CA ASN A 232 -15.06 -25.75 1.46
C ASN A 232 -15.97 -26.29 2.58
N CYS A 233 -15.57 -27.41 3.19
CA CYS A 233 -16.23 -28.00 4.34
C CYS A 233 -15.20 -28.56 5.31
N GLY A 234 -15.52 -28.56 6.60
CA GLY A 234 -14.66 -29.15 7.60
C GLY A 234 -15.36 -29.49 8.90
N PHE A 235 -14.64 -30.21 9.75
CA PHE A 235 -15.01 -30.48 11.13
C PHE A 235 -14.51 -29.39 12.07
N LEU A 236 -15.26 -29.15 13.13
CA LEU A 236 -14.86 -28.26 14.21
C LEU A 236 -15.30 -28.85 15.56
N LYS A 237 -14.46 -28.70 16.59
CA LYS A 237 -14.77 -29.16 17.95
C LYS A 237 -15.20 -27.93 18.78
N LEU A 238 -16.50 -27.83 19.09
CA LEU A 238 -17.11 -26.77 19.90
C LEU A 238 -17.58 -27.37 21.22
N TYR A 239 -16.98 -26.96 22.35
CA TYR A 239 -17.36 -27.38 23.72
C TYR A 239 -17.71 -28.88 23.85
N ASP A 240 -16.83 -29.76 23.36
CA ASP A 240 -16.96 -31.23 23.31
C ASP A 240 -17.93 -31.84 22.28
N GLN A 241 -18.63 -31.03 21.48
CA GLN A 241 -19.41 -31.52 20.33
C GLN A 241 -18.66 -31.32 19.01
N THR A 242 -18.65 -32.35 18.18
CA THR A 242 -18.17 -32.22 16.80
C THR A 242 -19.28 -31.58 15.97
N VAL A 243 -19.00 -30.42 15.38
CA VAL A 243 -19.87 -29.75 14.41
C VAL A 243 -19.22 -29.75 13.03
N LEU A 244 -20.05 -29.58 12.01
CA LEU A 244 -19.62 -29.45 10.63
C LEU A 244 -19.78 -28.00 10.20
N TYR A 245 -18.85 -27.44 9.46
CA TYR A 245 -19.07 -26.18 8.76
C TYR A 245 -19.09 -26.38 7.25
N THR A 246 -19.83 -25.51 6.58
CA THR A 246 -19.85 -25.39 5.13
C THR A 246 -19.69 -23.94 4.74
N ALA A 247 -18.79 -23.69 3.82
CA ALA A 247 -18.62 -22.43 3.12
C ALA A 247 -18.88 -22.65 1.63
N GLY A 248 -19.46 -21.64 0.99
CA GLY A 248 -19.96 -21.80 -0.35
C GLY A 248 -20.40 -20.52 -1.03
N SER A 249 -21.29 -20.67 -2.01
CA SER A 249 -21.80 -19.57 -2.84
C SER A 249 -22.58 -18.49 -2.09
N ASP A 250 -23.05 -18.78 -0.88
CA ASP A 250 -23.93 -17.87 -0.14
C ASP A 250 -23.18 -16.74 0.61
N ASN A 251 -21.86 -16.62 0.47
CA ASN A 251 -21.01 -15.63 1.16
C ASN A 251 -21.15 -15.58 2.70
N TYR A 252 -21.61 -16.66 3.33
CA TYR A 252 -21.60 -16.79 4.78
C TYR A 252 -21.35 -18.25 5.18
N LEU A 253 -20.72 -18.43 6.34
CA LEU A 253 -20.40 -19.74 6.90
C LEU A 253 -21.66 -20.32 7.57
N LYS A 254 -21.99 -21.56 7.28
CA LYS A 254 -23.06 -22.31 7.95
C LYS A 254 -22.46 -23.41 8.80
N ILE A 255 -22.90 -23.53 10.05
CA ILE A 255 -22.50 -24.57 10.99
C ILE A 255 -23.67 -25.52 11.20
N TRP A 256 -23.42 -26.81 11.04
CA TRP A 256 -24.37 -27.91 11.13
C TRP A 256 -24.02 -28.81 12.30
N ASN A 257 -25.04 -29.28 12.99
CA ASN A 257 -24.87 -30.34 13.98
C ASN A 257 -24.51 -31.64 13.27
N PHE A 258 -23.47 -32.32 13.74
CA PHE A 258 -23.04 -33.60 13.19
C PHE A 258 -24.09 -34.72 13.37
N GLU A 259 -24.79 -34.74 14.51
CA GLU A 259 -25.74 -35.81 14.83
C GLU A 259 -27.11 -35.59 14.18
N SER A 260 -27.67 -34.39 14.31
CA SER A 260 -29.02 -34.06 13.83
C SER A 260 -29.07 -33.54 12.39
N GLY A 261 -27.95 -33.05 11.85
CA GLY A 261 -27.92 -32.42 10.53
C GLY A 261 -28.69 -31.10 10.44
N GLN A 262 -29.07 -30.52 11.58
CA GLN A 262 -29.72 -29.22 11.64
C GLN A 262 -28.68 -28.10 11.68
N LEU A 263 -29.05 -26.94 11.13
CA LEU A 263 -28.24 -25.73 11.16
C LEU A 263 -28.25 -25.17 12.59
N ILE A 264 -27.07 -25.00 13.19
CA ILE A 264 -26.92 -24.45 14.55
C ILE A 264 -26.51 -22.98 14.50
N GLY A 265 -25.72 -22.58 13.51
CA GLY A 265 -25.21 -21.21 13.47
C GLY A 265 -24.87 -20.76 12.06
N THR A 266 -24.92 -19.45 11.87
CA THR A 266 -24.55 -18.78 10.63
C THR A 266 -23.66 -17.59 10.94
N SER A 267 -22.66 -17.32 10.10
CA SER A 267 -22.07 -15.98 10.12
C SER A 267 -23.09 -14.95 9.61
N THR A 268 -22.87 -13.67 9.92
CA THR A 268 -23.79 -12.59 9.54
C THR A 268 -24.13 -12.67 8.06
N LYS A 269 -25.43 -12.71 7.75
CA LYS A 269 -25.91 -12.86 6.38
C LYS A 269 -25.68 -11.54 5.64
N PRO A 270 -24.84 -11.51 4.59
CA PRO A 270 -24.66 -10.29 3.82
C PRO A 270 -25.94 -9.96 3.06
N LEU A 271 -26.13 -8.67 2.78
CA LEU A 271 -27.24 -8.22 1.93
C LEU A 271 -27.08 -8.80 0.51
N LYS A 272 -28.20 -9.14 -0.14
CA LYS A 272 -28.17 -9.60 -1.53
C LYS A 272 -27.80 -8.43 -2.45
N THR A 273 -26.56 -8.42 -2.90
CA THR A 273 -26.01 -7.47 -3.86
C THR A 273 -26.09 -8.02 -5.28
N THR A 274 -25.86 -7.17 -6.28
CA THR A 274 -25.74 -7.62 -7.68
C THR A 274 -24.51 -8.48 -7.91
N GLU A 275 -23.47 -8.29 -7.10
CA GLU A 275 -22.28 -9.14 -7.09
C GLU A 275 -22.56 -10.34 -6.19
N GLU A 276 -22.55 -11.54 -6.78
CA GLU A 276 -22.57 -12.81 -6.04
C GLU A 276 -21.17 -13.07 -5.51
N LEU A 277 -20.95 -12.70 -4.24
CA LEU A 277 -19.72 -13.01 -3.53
C LEU A 277 -19.70 -14.50 -3.16
N VAL A 278 -18.54 -15.12 -3.25
CA VAL A 278 -18.35 -16.54 -2.93
C VAL A 278 -17.17 -16.68 -1.96
N ILE A 279 -17.31 -17.56 -0.98
CA ILE A 279 -16.16 -17.94 -0.14
C ILE A 279 -15.30 -18.92 -0.93
N LEU A 280 -14.08 -18.53 -1.25
CA LEU A 280 -13.14 -19.36 -2.01
C LEU A 280 -12.54 -20.46 -1.13
N ASP A 281 -12.13 -20.11 0.08
CA ASP A 281 -11.49 -21.05 0.99
C ASP A 281 -11.70 -20.68 2.47
N VAL A 282 -11.53 -21.65 3.36
CA VAL A 282 -11.64 -21.53 4.82
C VAL A 282 -10.44 -22.19 5.47
N ILE A 283 -9.63 -21.36 6.14
CA ILE A 283 -8.44 -21.80 6.86
C ILE A 283 -8.78 -21.87 8.34
N LYS A 284 -8.43 -23.00 8.98
CA LYS A 284 -8.57 -23.18 10.42
C LYS A 284 -7.31 -22.67 11.10
N LEU A 285 -7.48 -21.80 12.09
CA LEU A 285 -6.41 -21.30 12.95
C LEU A 285 -6.47 -22.01 14.31
N ILE A 286 -5.39 -21.85 15.09
CA ILE A 286 -5.35 -22.28 16.49
C ILE A 286 -6.43 -21.53 17.29
N GLU A 287 -6.91 -22.14 18.38
CA GLU A 287 -7.96 -21.59 19.26
C GLU A 287 -9.37 -21.48 18.64
N ASN A 288 -9.77 -22.37 17.71
CA ASN A 288 -11.10 -22.33 17.07
C ASN A 288 -11.41 -21.01 16.34
N LYS A 289 -10.38 -20.34 15.82
CA LYS A 289 -10.55 -19.22 14.90
C LYS A 289 -10.62 -19.74 13.46
N LEU A 290 -11.46 -19.12 12.64
CA LEU A 290 -11.57 -19.43 11.21
C LEU A 290 -11.26 -18.19 10.39
N MET A 291 -10.44 -18.33 9.36
CA MET A 291 -10.21 -17.30 8.35
C MET A 291 -10.98 -17.66 7.08
N LEU A 292 -11.92 -16.82 6.69
CA LEU A 292 -12.63 -16.93 5.42
C LEU A 292 -11.93 -16.07 4.37
N ILE A 293 -11.73 -16.62 3.17
CA ILE A 293 -11.25 -15.89 2.00
C ILE A 293 -12.43 -15.68 1.06
N ILE A 294 -12.80 -14.42 0.85
CA ILE A 294 -13.93 -14.02 -0.01
C ILE A 294 -13.41 -13.68 -1.41
N SER A 295 -14.24 -13.89 -2.43
CA SER A 295 -13.95 -13.61 -3.83
C SER A 295 -13.60 -12.16 -4.14
N ASP A 296 -14.01 -11.19 -3.31
CA ASP A 296 -13.65 -9.77 -3.43
C ASP A 296 -12.28 -9.45 -2.81
N GLN A 297 -11.45 -10.48 -2.57
CA GLN A 297 -10.11 -10.38 -2.00
C GLN A 297 -10.12 -9.84 -0.57
N THR A 298 -11.21 -10.05 0.18
CA THR A 298 -11.27 -9.77 1.61
C THR A 298 -11.07 -11.04 2.44
N LEU A 299 -10.43 -10.87 3.59
CA LEU A 299 -10.17 -11.91 4.56
C LEU A 299 -11.00 -11.61 5.81
N VAL A 300 -11.74 -12.59 6.31
CA VAL A 300 -12.61 -12.41 7.49
C VAL A 300 -12.20 -13.41 8.57
N GLU A 301 -11.77 -12.89 9.71
CA GLU A 301 -11.48 -13.67 10.91
C GLU A 301 -12.76 -13.82 11.75
N LEU A 302 -13.17 -15.06 11.95
CA LEU A 302 -14.26 -15.45 12.83
C LEU A 302 -13.70 -16.07 14.10
N ASN A 303 -14.19 -15.64 15.25
CA ASN A 303 -13.86 -16.24 16.54
C ASN A 303 -15.05 -17.07 17.03
N LEU A 304 -14.84 -18.38 17.24
CA LEU A 304 -15.89 -19.29 17.70
C LEU A 304 -15.91 -19.49 19.22
N ASN A 305 -14.96 -18.90 19.97
CA ASN A 305 -14.88 -19.07 21.43
C ASN A 305 -15.84 -18.18 22.22
N GLU A 306 -16.42 -17.14 21.60
CA GLU A 306 -17.29 -16.15 22.26
C GLU A 306 -18.78 -16.51 22.16
N ILE A 307 -19.13 -17.73 21.74
CA ILE A 307 -20.52 -18.12 21.51
C ILE A 307 -21.22 -18.40 22.85
N ILE A 308 -22.18 -17.54 23.22
CA ILE A 308 -23.09 -17.74 24.36
C ILE A 308 -24.30 -18.55 23.87
N THR A 309 -24.59 -19.66 24.55
CA THR A 309 -25.48 -20.75 24.12
C THR A 309 -26.96 -20.56 24.48
N GLU A 310 -27.54 -19.37 24.28
CA GLU A 310 -28.95 -19.11 24.65
C GLU A 310 -29.93 -18.95 23.46
N GLU A 311 -29.46 -18.91 22.19
CA GLU A 311 -30.32 -18.78 21.00
C GLU A 311 -30.39 -20.07 20.14
N GLU A 312 -31.55 -20.34 19.51
CA GLU A 312 -31.78 -21.51 18.64
C GLU A 312 -30.92 -21.51 17.36
N ILE A 313 -30.45 -20.34 16.92
CA ILE A 313 -29.47 -20.14 15.84
C ILE A 313 -28.50 -19.06 16.29
N PHE A 314 -27.21 -19.37 16.47
CA PHE A 314 -26.22 -18.36 16.88
C PHE A 314 -25.61 -17.63 15.68
N GLU A 315 -25.42 -16.32 15.80
CA GLU A 315 -24.61 -15.52 14.88
C GLU A 315 -23.16 -15.49 15.36
N ILE A 316 -22.22 -15.78 14.45
CA ILE A 316 -20.79 -15.78 14.77
C ILE A 316 -20.26 -14.34 14.70
N PRO A 317 -19.65 -13.82 15.78
CA PRO A 317 -19.05 -12.50 15.75
C PRO A 317 -17.83 -12.49 14.82
N ILE A 318 -17.74 -11.44 14.01
CA ILE A 318 -16.57 -11.18 13.18
C ILE A 318 -15.56 -10.43 14.04
N SER A 319 -14.39 -11.03 14.25
CA SER A 319 -13.29 -10.42 15.01
C SER A 319 -12.65 -9.31 14.18
N LYS A 320 -12.27 -9.65 12.94
CA LYS A 320 -11.49 -8.76 12.08
C LYS A 320 -11.86 -8.99 10.62
N ARG A 321 -12.03 -7.91 9.86
CA ARG A 321 -12.00 -7.98 8.39
C ARG A 321 -10.74 -7.30 7.90
N ILE A 322 -10.10 -7.90 6.91
CA ILE A 322 -8.87 -7.41 6.31
C ILE A 322 -9.14 -7.29 4.82
N ALA A 323 -8.98 -6.08 4.29
CA ALA A 323 -9.09 -5.88 2.85
C ALA A 323 -7.74 -6.19 2.21
N GLY A 324 -7.74 -7.10 1.24
CA GLY A 324 -6.58 -7.33 0.39
C GLY A 324 -6.41 -6.25 -0.67
N ASN A 325 -7.52 -5.90 -1.31
CA ASN A 325 -7.60 -4.86 -2.34
C ASN A 325 -8.88 -4.04 -2.17
N HIS A 326 -8.78 -2.74 -2.43
CA HIS A 326 -9.91 -1.83 -2.44
C HIS A 326 -10.58 -1.69 -3.80
N GLY A 327 -9.89 -2.08 -4.87
CA GLY A 327 -10.31 -1.84 -6.25
C GLY A 327 -10.29 -0.35 -6.58
N THR A 328 -11.04 0.06 -7.59
CA THR A 328 -11.13 1.47 -7.98
C THR A 328 -11.88 2.27 -6.92
N ILE A 329 -11.22 3.26 -6.33
CA ILE A 329 -11.81 4.17 -5.33
C ILE A 329 -12.39 5.38 -6.06
N ALA A 330 -13.71 5.57 -5.99
CA ALA A 330 -14.42 6.67 -6.65
C ALA A 330 -14.34 7.98 -5.85
N ASP A 331 -14.52 7.88 -4.53
CA ASP A 331 -14.40 9.01 -3.61
C ASP A 331 -13.85 8.54 -2.25
N ILE A 332 -13.22 9.47 -1.53
CA ILE A 332 -12.58 9.21 -0.23
C ILE A 332 -12.81 10.42 0.68
N ARG A 333 -13.11 10.18 1.96
CA ARG A 333 -13.23 11.24 2.97
C ARG A 333 -12.74 10.81 4.34
N TYR A 334 -12.17 11.75 5.08
CA TYR A 334 -11.91 11.59 6.50
C TYR A 334 -13.23 11.58 7.29
N VAL A 335 -13.34 10.66 8.23
CA VAL A 335 -14.53 10.42 9.08
C VAL A 335 -14.13 10.14 10.52
N GLY A 336 -15.12 10.20 11.41
CA GLY A 336 -14.93 10.02 12.86
C GLY A 336 -14.84 11.34 13.62
N PRO A 337 -15.04 11.29 14.95
CA PRO A 337 -15.15 12.49 15.79
C PRO A 337 -13.88 13.37 15.77
N ASN A 338 -12.71 12.76 15.52
CA ASN A 338 -11.42 13.43 15.40
C ASN A 338 -10.84 13.35 13.97
N PHE A 339 -11.64 12.92 12.99
CA PHE A 339 -11.19 12.63 11.62
C PHE A 339 -10.06 11.58 11.56
N ASP A 340 -10.13 10.57 12.41
CA ASP A 340 -9.10 9.53 12.50
C ASP A 340 -9.36 8.38 11.53
N MET A 341 -10.61 8.16 11.12
CA MET A 341 -10.97 7.12 10.17
C MET A 341 -11.09 7.69 8.75
N VAL A 342 -11.09 6.81 7.76
CA VAL A 342 -11.24 7.16 6.35
C VAL A 342 -12.32 6.30 5.72
N ALA A 343 -13.35 6.93 5.18
CA ALA A 343 -14.41 6.28 4.43
C ALA A 343 -14.13 6.34 2.93
N MET A 344 -14.40 5.23 2.25
CA MET A 344 -14.12 5.04 0.83
C MET A 344 -15.34 4.49 0.11
N ALA A 345 -15.67 5.13 -1.02
CA ALA A 345 -16.59 4.59 -2.00
C ALA A 345 -15.78 3.86 -3.06
N THR A 346 -16.01 2.56 -3.20
CA THR A 346 -15.35 1.72 -4.19
C THR A 346 -16.36 1.16 -5.17
N ASN A 347 -15.90 0.32 -6.11
CA ASN A 347 -16.80 -0.44 -6.97
C ASN A 347 -17.67 -1.45 -6.20
N SER A 348 -17.33 -1.76 -4.94
CA SER A 348 -18.18 -2.60 -4.10
C SER A 348 -19.39 -1.80 -3.59
N PRO A 349 -20.57 -2.44 -3.44
CA PRO A 349 -21.78 -1.79 -2.92
C PRO A 349 -21.70 -1.43 -1.44
N ALA A 350 -20.67 -1.92 -0.73
CA ALA A 350 -20.49 -1.65 0.68
C ALA A 350 -19.52 -0.48 0.91
N LEU A 351 -19.84 0.36 1.91
CA LEU A 351 -18.95 1.43 2.32
C LEU A 351 -17.79 0.84 3.11
N ARG A 352 -16.56 1.15 2.70
CA ARG A 352 -15.32 0.65 3.31
C ARG A 352 -14.71 1.74 4.17
N ILE A 353 -14.42 1.44 5.43
CA ILE A 353 -13.85 2.36 6.41
C ILE A 353 -12.55 1.77 6.96
N ILE A 354 -11.50 2.58 6.98
CA ILE A 354 -10.16 2.18 7.42
C ILE A 354 -9.68 3.14 8.49
N ASN A 355 -8.97 2.60 9.48
CA ASN A 355 -8.16 3.40 10.39
C ASN A 355 -6.71 3.48 9.86
N PRO A 356 -6.15 4.67 9.57
CA PRO A 356 -4.77 4.85 9.15
C PRO A 356 -3.73 4.24 10.10
N GLU A 357 -4.02 4.17 11.40
CA GLU A 357 -3.12 3.53 12.38
C GLU A 357 -3.07 2.00 12.22
N LYS A 358 -4.17 1.39 11.76
CA LYS A 358 -4.29 -0.04 11.49
C LYS A 358 -4.64 -0.26 10.02
N LYS A 359 -3.63 -0.08 9.16
CA LYS A 359 -3.76 0.02 7.70
C LYS A 359 -4.68 -1.00 7.03
N TYR A 360 -4.66 -2.26 7.48
CA TYR A 360 -5.42 -3.34 6.84
C TYR A 360 -6.74 -3.69 7.53
N GLU A 361 -6.99 -3.14 8.73
CA GLU A 361 -8.21 -3.43 9.45
C GLU A 361 -9.36 -2.65 8.81
N LEU A 362 -10.31 -3.40 8.26
CA LEU A 362 -11.40 -2.88 7.46
C LEU A 362 -12.71 -3.01 8.22
N GLN A 363 -13.47 -1.94 8.22
CA GLN A 363 -14.86 -1.94 8.63
C GLN A 363 -15.73 -1.78 7.39
N ILE A 364 -16.71 -2.68 7.24
CA ILE A 364 -17.61 -2.68 6.10
C ILE A 364 -19.02 -2.33 6.60
N CYS A 365 -19.61 -1.29 6.01
CA CYS A 365 -21.00 -0.93 6.23
C CYS A 365 -21.81 -1.30 4.99
N GLU A 366 -22.56 -2.40 5.08
CA GLU A 366 -23.38 -2.91 3.99
C GLU A 366 -24.75 -2.24 4.00
N GLY A 367 -25.22 -1.85 2.82
CA GLY A 367 -26.53 -1.26 2.69
C GLY A 367 -27.00 -1.23 1.25
N HIS A 368 -26.21 -0.66 0.37
CA HIS A 368 -26.57 -0.50 -1.03
C HIS A 368 -26.58 -1.83 -1.78
N THR A 369 -27.30 -1.85 -2.90
CA THR A 369 -27.38 -3.04 -3.77
C THR A 369 -26.39 -2.99 -4.93
N ASP A 370 -25.97 -1.79 -5.33
CA ASP A 370 -25.05 -1.50 -6.45
C ASP A 370 -23.92 -0.56 -5.97
N LEU A 371 -22.91 -0.36 -6.81
CA LEU A 371 -21.68 0.38 -6.51
C LEU A 371 -21.92 1.82 -6.02
N LEU A 372 -20.97 2.31 -5.23
CA LEU A 372 -20.97 3.65 -4.65
C LEU A 372 -20.29 4.65 -5.60
N ASN A 373 -20.97 5.76 -5.92
CA ASN A 373 -20.45 6.79 -6.82
C ASN A 373 -19.73 7.93 -6.08
N ALA A 374 -20.33 8.41 -4.99
CA ALA A 374 -19.81 9.57 -4.26
C ALA A 374 -20.12 9.46 -2.78
N LEU A 375 -19.30 10.13 -1.97
CA LEU A 375 -19.51 10.23 -0.54
C LEU A 375 -19.21 11.64 -0.04
N ASP A 376 -19.96 12.07 0.97
CA ASP A 376 -19.73 13.34 1.65
C ASP A 376 -19.93 13.20 3.15
N VAL A 377 -19.31 14.11 3.90
CA VAL A 377 -19.19 14.02 5.36
C VAL A 377 -19.53 15.36 5.98
N SER A 378 -20.17 15.33 7.16
CA SER A 378 -20.39 16.54 7.97
C SER A 378 -19.08 17.09 8.54
N ASN A 379 -19.04 18.38 8.89
CA ASN A 379 -17.88 19.00 9.54
C ASN A 379 -17.51 18.37 10.89
N ASP A 380 -18.43 17.64 11.51
CA ASP A 380 -18.19 16.90 12.77
C ASP A 380 -17.59 15.51 12.54
N GLY A 381 -17.55 15.02 11.30
CA GLY A 381 -17.06 13.68 10.96
C GLY A 381 -17.96 12.51 11.38
N LYS A 382 -19.05 12.75 12.14
CA LYS A 382 -19.97 11.72 12.65
C LYS A 382 -21.02 11.24 11.66
N TRP A 383 -21.31 12.05 10.65
CA TRP A 383 -22.36 11.77 9.67
C TRP A 383 -21.73 11.61 8.29
N ILE A 384 -22.07 10.50 7.63
CA ILE A 384 -21.61 10.18 6.26
C ILE A 384 -22.83 10.04 5.38
N VAL A 385 -22.76 10.55 4.15
CA VAL A 385 -23.75 10.24 3.13
C VAL A 385 -23.10 9.55 1.96
N THR A 386 -23.77 8.51 1.49
CA THR A 386 -23.38 7.74 0.32
C THR A 386 -24.40 7.91 -0.79
N ALA A 387 -23.92 8.03 -2.02
CA ALA A 387 -24.70 7.97 -3.24
C ALA A 387 -24.33 6.71 -4.02
N SER A 388 -25.33 5.93 -4.42
CA SER A 388 -25.13 4.70 -5.18
C SER A 388 -25.84 4.75 -6.53
N LYS A 389 -25.41 3.84 -7.39
CA LYS A 389 -26.02 3.57 -8.68
C LYS A 389 -27.39 2.90 -8.57
N ASP A 390 -27.77 2.39 -7.40
CA ASP A 390 -29.11 1.86 -7.08
C ASP A 390 -30.25 2.92 -7.06
N ASN A 391 -29.92 4.18 -7.38
CA ASN A 391 -30.80 5.36 -7.36
C ASN A 391 -31.18 5.84 -5.96
N GLU A 392 -30.55 5.31 -4.91
CA GLU A 392 -30.76 5.70 -3.53
C GLU A 392 -29.56 6.47 -2.98
N ALA A 393 -29.83 7.36 -2.02
CA ALA A 393 -28.82 7.94 -1.17
C ALA A 393 -29.07 7.49 0.27
N ARG A 394 -28.01 7.25 1.04
CA ARG A 394 -28.12 6.81 2.44
C ARG A 394 -27.28 7.66 3.36
N LEU A 395 -27.87 8.00 4.50
CA LEU A 395 -27.21 8.71 5.59
C LEU A 395 -26.84 7.73 6.68
N TRP A 396 -25.60 7.80 7.13
CA TRP A 396 -25.01 6.95 8.16
C TRP A 396 -24.66 7.81 9.38
N HIS A 397 -24.85 7.26 10.56
CA HIS A 397 -24.51 7.89 11.84
C HIS A 397 -23.46 7.07 12.58
N PHE A 398 -22.44 7.74 13.12
CA PHE A 398 -21.40 7.13 13.94
C PHE A 398 -21.89 6.83 15.36
N ASN A 399 -22.00 5.56 15.72
CA ASN A 399 -22.30 5.12 17.08
C ASN A 399 -21.00 4.90 17.87
N ALA A 400 -20.77 5.74 18.89
CA ALA A 400 -19.54 5.74 19.69
C ALA A 400 -19.37 4.50 20.58
N GLU A 401 -20.44 3.79 20.93
CA GLU A 401 -20.35 2.58 21.78
C GLU A 401 -19.84 1.38 21.00
N THR A 402 -20.22 1.28 19.73
CA THR A 402 -19.85 0.17 18.83
C THR A 402 -18.69 0.52 17.89
N GLU A 403 -18.23 1.77 17.89
CA GLU A 403 -17.32 2.35 16.88
C GLU A 403 -17.79 2.08 15.43
N ASN A 404 -19.10 1.87 15.25
CA ASN A 404 -19.72 1.47 13.99
C ASN A 404 -20.62 2.55 13.39
N PHE A 405 -20.65 2.60 12.06
CA PHE A 405 -21.58 3.44 11.33
C PHE A 405 -22.86 2.67 11.03
N GLU A 406 -23.98 3.16 11.53
CA GLU A 406 -25.29 2.57 11.33
C GLU A 406 -26.10 3.37 10.31
N THR A 407 -26.98 2.70 9.56
CA THR A 407 -27.88 3.36 8.62
C THR A 407 -28.92 4.18 9.38
N TYR A 408 -28.93 5.49 9.16
CA TYR A 408 -29.89 6.39 9.79
C TYR A 408 -31.10 6.70 8.90
N ALA A 409 -30.91 7.01 7.62
CA ALA A 409 -32.02 7.33 6.73
C ALA A 409 -31.73 6.90 5.29
N ILE A 410 -32.79 6.50 4.59
CA ILE A 410 -32.74 6.10 3.18
C ILE A 410 -33.56 7.09 2.36
N PHE A 411 -32.95 7.68 1.33
CA PHE A 411 -33.59 8.64 0.43
C PHE A 411 -33.85 7.96 -0.91
N GLN A 412 -35.13 7.74 -1.21
CA GLN A 412 -35.57 7.10 -2.44
C GLN A 412 -36.41 8.07 -3.26
N GLY A 413 -36.07 8.28 -4.53
CA GLY A 413 -36.93 9.05 -5.42
C GLY A 413 -36.30 9.46 -6.74
N HIS A 414 -35.00 9.29 -6.94
CA HIS A 414 -34.39 9.48 -8.26
C HIS A 414 -34.79 8.34 -9.21
N VAL A 415 -34.86 8.67 -10.49
CA VAL A 415 -35.13 7.67 -11.55
C VAL A 415 -33.81 7.12 -12.11
N GLY A 416 -32.74 7.93 -12.07
CA GLY A 416 -31.40 7.54 -12.49
C GLY A 416 -30.42 7.51 -11.32
N SER A 417 -29.23 6.98 -11.57
CA SER A 417 -28.18 6.79 -10.57
C SER A 417 -27.79 8.12 -9.92
N VAL A 418 -27.61 8.11 -8.61
CA VAL A 418 -27.16 9.28 -7.85
C VAL A 418 -25.64 9.36 -8.00
N THR A 419 -25.15 10.45 -8.59
CA THR A 419 -23.73 10.61 -8.93
C THR A 419 -22.99 11.48 -7.94
N ALA A 420 -23.65 12.47 -7.35
CA ALA A 420 -23.05 13.41 -6.43
C ALA A 420 -23.97 13.65 -5.24
N VAL A 421 -23.37 13.87 -4.09
CA VAL A 421 -24.10 14.11 -2.85
C VAL A 421 -23.36 15.11 -1.98
N CYS A 422 -24.10 15.93 -1.25
CA CYS A 422 -23.52 16.88 -0.32
C CYS A 422 -24.40 17.10 0.92
N LEU A 423 -23.76 17.23 2.08
CA LEU A 423 -24.39 17.54 3.37
C LEU A 423 -24.33 19.04 3.70
N SER A 424 -25.27 19.51 4.51
CA SER A 424 -25.18 20.84 5.12
C SER A 424 -23.94 20.95 6.02
N LYS A 425 -23.18 22.04 5.89
CA LYS A 425 -21.88 22.25 6.57
C LYS A 425 -21.97 23.13 7.82
N GLU A 426 -23.14 23.18 8.46
CA GLU A 426 -23.29 23.88 9.74
C GLU A 426 -22.59 23.13 10.88
N GLU A 427 -22.09 23.86 11.87
CA GLU A 427 -21.48 23.31 13.10
C GLU A 427 -22.51 22.74 14.10
N ASP A 428 -23.79 22.68 13.71
CA ASP A 428 -24.81 21.99 14.49
C ASP A 428 -24.53 20.48 14.47
N THR A 429 -24.66 19.81 15.62
CA THR A 429 -24.38 18.37 15.83
C THR A 429 -25.14 17.42 14.91
N LYS A 430 -26.13 17.94 14.19
CA LYS A 430 -26.92 17.21 13.21
C LYS A 430 -27.10 18.03 11.93
N PRO A 431 -26.84 17.44 10.75
CA PRO A 431 -27.11 18.09 9.48
C PRO A 431 -28.62 18.29 9.28
N LYS A 432 -29.02 19.47 8.80
CA LYS A 432 -30.45 19.85 8.63
C LYS A 432 -31.04 19.29 7.34
N PHE A 433 -30.25 19.27 6.27
CA PHE A 433 -30.69 18.86 4.96
C PHE A 433 -29.56 18.20 4.18
N LEU A 434 -29.97 17.47 3.14
CA LEU A 434 -29.12 16.77 2.19
C LEU A 434 -29.44 17.26 0.78
N ILE A 435 -28.44 17.35 -0.09
CA ILE A 435 -28.64 17.60 -1.52
C ILE A 435 -28.04 16.46 -2.34
N THR A 436 -28.83 15.94 -3.28
CA THR A 436 -28.43 14.86 -4.18
C THR A 436 -28.50 15.32 -5.63
N GLY A 437 -27.51 14.92 -6.42
CA GLY A 437 -27.45 15.08 -7.87
C GLY A 437 -27.51 13.72 -8.55
N SER A 438 -28.28 13.62 -9.62
CA SER A 438 -28.48 12.37 -10.36
C SER A 438 -28.23 12.56 -11.85
N ASN A 439 -27.99 11.43 -12.52
CA ASN A 439 -27.95 11.32 -13.98
C ASN A 439 -29.29 11.64 -14.65
N ASP A 440 -30.38 11.74 -13.89
CA ASP A 440 -31.67 12.27 -14.40
C ASP A 440 -31.64 13.79 -14.66
N LEU A 441 -30.48 14.44 -14.54
CA LEU A 441 -30.24 15.87 -14.71
C LEU A 441 -30.89 16.74 -13.63
N THR A 442 -31.44 16.12 -12.58
CA THR A 442 -32.12 16.82 -11.49
C THR A 442 -31.27 16.87 -10.23
N ILE A 443 -31.48 17.95 -9.49
CA ILE A 443 -31.01 18.12 -8.12
C ILE A 443 -32.22 18.03 -7.21
N LYS A 444 -32.08 17.30 -6.10
CA LYS A 444 -33.09 17.18 -5.06
C LYS A 444 -32.53 17.60 -3.71
N LYS A 445 -33.33 18.38 -2.98
CA LYS A 445 -33.06 18.74 -1.59
C LYS A 445 -33.97 17.94 -0.67
N TRP A 446 -33.40 17.33 0.36
CA TRP A 446 -34.09 16.48 1.32
C TRP A 446 -33.92 17.05 2.72
N LYS A 447 -34.98 17.01 3.53
CA LYS A 447 -34.90 17.33 4.96
C LYS A 447 -34.56 16.05 5.73
N ILE A 448 -33.65 16.16 6.69
CA ILE A 448 -33.28 15.04 7.55
C ILE A 448 -34.26 14.99 8.75
N PRO A 449 -34.95 13.86 8.98
CA PRO A 449 -35.91 13.70 10.08
C PRO A 449 -35.21 13.40 11.40
N ASP A 450 -35.94 13.50 12.51
CA ASP A 450 -35.42 13.25 13.87
C ASP A 450 -35.43 11.79 14.30
N GLU A 451 -36.25 10.96 13.65
CA GLU A 451 -36.32 9.52 13.91
C GLU A 451 -35.29 8.73 13.09
N SER A 452 -34.62 7.78 13.75
CA SER A 452 -33.70 6.84 13.11
C SER A 452 -34.44 5.79 12.26
N ASN A 453 -33.76 5.37 11.20
CA ASN A 453 -34.17 4.37 10.22
C ASN A 453 -35.44 4.70 9.40
N SER A 454 -35.56 5.96 8.97
CA SER A 454 -36.71 6.42 8.19
C SER A 454 -36.44 6.41 6.68
N LEU A 455 -37.45 5.95 5.91
CA LEU A 455 -37.45 5.97 4.45
C LEU A 455 -38.14 7.25 3.94
N ILE A 456 -37.38 8.10 3.25
CA ILE A 456 -37.84 9.41 2.79
C ILE A 456 -38.06 9.35 1.28
N LYS A 457 -39.30 9.57 0.86
CA LYS A 457 -39.69 9.61 -0.57
C LYS A 457 -40.03 11.01 -1.09
N THR A 458 -40.23 11.97 -0.19
CA THR A 458 -40.63 13.34 -0.52
C THR A 458 -39.44 14.29 -0.43
N SER A 459 -38.99 14.80 -1.57
CA SER A 459 -38.01 15.89 -1.65
C SER A 459 -38.69 17.25 -1.41
N ILE A 460 -37.97 18.21 -0.83
CA ILE A 460 -38.44 19.59 -0.64
C ILE A 460 -38.69 20.25 -2.00
N TYR A 461 -37.71 20.14 -2.90
CA TYR A 461 -37.85 20.56 -4.29
C TYR A 461 -37.03 19.65 -5.21
N THR A 462 -37.45 19.61 -6.47
CA THR A 462 -36.73 18.97 -7.57
C THR A 462 -36.52 20.02 -8.67
N ARG A 463 -35.28 20.19 -9.12
CA ARG A 463 -34.94 21.17 -10.18
C ARG A 463 -34.12 20.49 -11.24
N ARG A 464 -34.47 20.70 -12.51
CA ARG A 464 -33.62 20.31 -13.64
C ARG A 464 -32.47 21.31 -13.74
N ALA A 465 -31.26 20.84 -13.51
CA ALA A 465 -30.10 21.70 -13.36
C ALA A 465 -29.34 21.89 -14.68
N HIS A 466 -29.09 20.81 -15.41
CA HIS A 466 -28.23 20.80 -16.58
C HIS A 466 -28.85 20.01 -17.75
N ASP A 467 -28.18 20.04 -18.90
CA ASP A 467 -28.52 19.23 -20.08
C ASP A 467 -27.69 17.95 -20.19
N LYS A 468 -26.67 17.81 -19.33
CA LYS A 468 -25.83 16.62 -19.20
C LYS A 468 -25.58 16.30 -17.73
N ASP A 469 -24.99 15.14 -17.50
CA ASP A 469 -24.72 14.57 -16.19
C ASP A 469 -24.01 15.54 -15.25
N ILE A 470 -24.36 15.44 -13.98
CA ILE A 470 -23.79 16.23 -12.88
C ILE A 470 -22.72 15.35 -12.23
N ASN A 471 -21.49 15.83 -12.20
CA ASN A 471 -20.35 15.04 -11.69
C ASN A 471 -20.06 15.33 -10.22
N SER A 472 -20.20 16.59 -9.80
CA SER A 472 -19.89 17.01 -8.44
C SER A 472 -20.81 18.13 -7.99
N ILE A 473 -21.07 18.15 -6.70
CA ILE A 473 -21.90 19.12 -6.01
C ILE A 473 -21.15 19.51 -4.74
N ASP A 474 -21.16 20.79 -4.43
CA ASP A 474 -20.62 21.29 -3.18
C ASP A 474 -21.50 22.39 -2.59
N ILE A 475 -21.52 22.49 -1.26
CA ILE A 475 -22.28 23.48 -0.49
C ILE A 475 -21.31 24.47 0.14
N SER A 476 -21.68 25.75 0.15
CA SER A 476 -20.93 26.77 0.86
C SER A 476 -20.98 26.54 2.38
N PRO A 477 -19.93 26.89 3.14
CA PRO A 477 -19.91 26.68 4.60
C PRO A 477 -21.07 27.36 5.35
N ASN A 478 -21.62 28.45 4.79
CA ASN A 478 -22.77 29.16 5.35
C ASN A 478 -24.14 28.61 4.88
N ASN A 479 -24.18 27.52 4.13
CA ASN A 479 -25.39 26.89 3.58
C ASN A 479 -26.31 27.78 2.72
N GLU A 480 -25.82 28.93 2.23
CA GLU A 480 -26.58 29.82 1.34
C GLU A 480 -26.50 29.38 -0.13
N PHE A 481 -25.31 28.96 -0.57
CA PHE A 481 -25.02 28.69 -1.98
C PHE A 481 -24.71 27.22 -2.21
N LEU A 482 -25.25 26.70 -3.30
CA LEU A 482 -24.94 25.38 -3.84
C LEU A 482 -24.25 25.55 -5.18
N ALA A 483 -23.15 24.84 -5.41
CA ALA A 483 -22.46 24.84 -6.69
C ALA A 483 -22.54 23.44 -7.32
N THR A 484 -22.84 23.39 -8.62
CA THR A 484 -22.93 22.15 -9.38
C THR A 484 -22.00 22.17 -10.57
N ALA A 485 -21.22 21.10 -10.73
CA ALA A 485 -20.35 20.85 -11.87
C ALA A 485 -20.99 19.83 -12.81
N SER A 486 -21.09 20.17 -14.09
CA SER A 486 -21.65 19.30 -15.11
C SER A 486 -20.70 19.06 -16.28
N TYR A 487 -20.95 17.95 -16.97
CA TYR A 487 -20.30 17.60 -18.22
C TYR A 487 -20.65 18.56 -19.38
N ASP A 488 -21.66 19.42 -19.23
CA ASP A 488 -22.05 20.46 -20.20
C ASP A 488 -21.08 21.67 -20.25
N LYS A 489 -19.97 21.63 -19.50
CA LYS A 489 -18.92 22.66 -19.41
C LYS A 489 -19.29 23.88 -18.56
N LEU A 490 -20.45 23.85 -17.91
CA LEU A 490 -20.92 24.94 -17.06
C LEU A 490 -20.83 24.52 -15.59
N GLY A 491 -20.34 25.44 -14.76
CA GLY A 491 -20.62 25.42 -13.32
C GLY A 491 -21.84 26.28 -13.06
N LYS A 492 -22.84 25.80 -12.31
CA LYS A 492 -23.99 26.63 -11.90
C LYS A 492 -23.99 26.83 -10.40
N ILE A 493 -24.39 28.02 -9.97
CA ILE A 493 -24.52 28.41 -8.57
C ILE A 493 -25.99 28.67 -8.31
N TRP A 494 -26.48 28.05 -7.25
CA TRP A 494 -27.88 28.01 -6.87
C TRP A 494 -28.05 28.57 -5.46
N ASP A 495 -29.20 29.19 -5.23
CA ASP A 495 -29.70 29.44 -3.89
C ASP A 495 -30.23 28.12 -3.29
N ILE A 496 -29.79 27.78 -2.08
CA ILE A 496 -30.21 26.57 -1.38
C ILE A 496 -31.66 26.68 -0.87
N GLU A 497 -32.16 27.86 -0.53
CA GLU A 497 -33.52 28.02 0.01
C GLU A 497 -34.57 27.92 -1.09
N LEU A 498 -34.42 28.72 -2.14
CA LEU A 498 -35.38 28.82 -3.25
C LEU A 498 -35.15 27.78 -4.35
N GLY A 499 -33.91 27.26 -4.47
CA GLY A 499 -33.51 26.38 -5.55
C GLY A 499 -33.45 27.07 -6.91
N GLU A 500 -33.18 28.39 -6.93
CA GLU A 500 -33.05 29.20 -8.14
C GLU A 500 -31.59 29.37 -8.56
N THR A 501 -31.32 29.51 -9.86
CA THR A 501 -29.97 29.77 -10.36
C THR A 501 -29.59 31.24 -10.18
N ILE A 502 -28.54 31.51 -9.41
CA ILE A 502 -28.02 32.86 -9.19
C ILE A 502 -26.96 33.20 -10.24
N GLY A 503 -26.06 32.27 -10.52
CA GLY A 503 -24.88 32.51 -11.36
C GLY A 503 -24.48 31.30 -12.21
N VAL A 504 -23.87 31.58 -13.35
CA VAL A 504 -23.32 30.56 -14.25
C VAL A 504 -21.85 30.85 -14.52
N LEU A 505 -20.98 29.91 -14.13
CA LEU A 505 -19.55 29.93 -14.39
C LEU A 505 -19.29 29.38 -15.79
N LYS A 506 -19.01 30.27 -16.74
CA LYS A 506 -18.73 29.92 -18.15
C LYS A 506 -17.29 30.27 -18.50
N GLY A 507 -16.52 29.28 -18.96
CA GLY A 507 -15.16 29.52 -19.45
C GLY A 507 -14.32 28.28 -19.73
N HIS A 508 -14.77 27.09 -19.34
CA HIS A 508 -14.05 25.83 -19.60
C HIS A 508 -14.28 25.32 -21.02
N LYS A 509 -13.27 24.66 -21.59
CA LYS A 509 -13.34 24.08 -22.95
C LYS A 509 -13.99 22.69 -22.95
N ARG A 510 -13.84 21.95 -21.85
CA ARG A 510 -14.40 20.60 -21.61
C ARG A 510 -15.29 20.58 -20.37
N GLY A 511 -15.96 19.46 -20.12
CA GLY A 511 -16.82 19.26 -18.96
C GLY A 511 -16.05 19.37 -17.64
N LEU A 512 -16.75 19.82 -16.60
CA LEU A 512 -16.19 19.93 -15.27
C LEU A 512 -16.31 18.58 -14.55
N TRP A 513 -15.29 18.23 -13.78
CA TRP A 513 -15.30 17.03 -12.95
C TRP A 513 -15.65 17.37 -11.51
N ASP A 514 -15.05 18.43 -10.97
CA ASP A 514 -15.21 18.81 -9.57
C ASP A 514 -15.40 20.31 -9.41
N ILE A 515 -16.08 20.67 -8.33
CA ILE A 515 -16.30 22.04 -7.89
C ILE A 515 -16.23 22.10 -6.38
N ASN A 516 -15.54 23.10 -5.85
CA ASN A 516 -15.35 23.21 -4.41
C ASN A 516 -15.35 24.68 -3.97
N PHE A 517 -16.07 24.97 -2.89
CA PHE A 517 -16.08 26.27 -2.24
C PHE A 517 -14.87 26.46 -1.35
N CYS A 518 -14.37 27.69 -1.32
CA CYS A 518 -13.42 28.08 -0.29
C CYS A 518 -14.14 28.22 1.07
N LYS A 519 -13.50 27.77 2.16
CA LYS A 519 -14.10 27.82 3.50
C LYS A 519 -14.25 29.25 4.05
N TYR A 520 -13.32 30.15 3.71
CA TYR A 520 -13.24 31.48 4.33
C TYR A 520 -13.42 32.64 3.33
N ASP A 521 -13.03 32.47 2.06
CA ASP A 521 -13.24 33.48 1.03
C ASP A 521 -14.45 33.18 0.15
N GLN A 522 -14.91 34.22 -0.53
CA GLN A 522 -15.90 34.15 -1.59
C GLN A 522 -15.28 33.70 -2.92
N LEU A 523 -14.63 32.52 -2.88
CA LEU A 523 -13.92 31.90 -4.00
C LEU A 523 -14.43 30.48 -4.27
N ILE A 524 -14.40 30.09 -5.54
CA ILE A 524 -14.75 28.75 -6.01
C ILE A 524 -13.62 28.23 -6.89
N VAL A 525 -13.22 26.97 -6.70
CA VAL A 525 -12.33 26.28 -7.63
C VAL A 525 -13.13 25.27 -8.44
N THR A 526 -12.77 25.17 -9.71
CA THR A 526 -13.35 24.23 -10.66
C THR A 526 -12.24 23.44 -11.34
N SER A 527 -12.38 22.12 -11.40
CA SER A 527 -11.52 21.23 -12.18
C SER A 527 -12.22 20.82 -13.48
N SER A 528 -11.44 20.68 -14.55
CA SER A 528 -11.97 20.41 -15.88
C SER A 528 -11.11 19.40 -16.63
N GLY A 529 -11.76 18.67 -17.54
CA GLY A 529 -11.08 17.76 -18.46
C GLY A 529 -10.24 18.46 -19.55
N ASP A 530 -10.20 19.80 -19.57
CA ASP A 530 -9.32 20.58 -20.44
C ASP A 530 -7.91 20.82 -19.85
N LYS A 531 -7.57 20.09 -18.77
CA LYS A 531 -6.28 20.12 -18.07
C LYS A 531 -6.02 21.41 -17.28
N THR A 532 -7.04 22.25 -17.16
CA THR A 532 -6.95 23.52 -16.44
C THR A 532 -7.78 23.50 -15.17
N ILE A 533 -7.33 24.26 -14.18
CA ILE A 533 -8.09 24.54 -12.96
C ILE A 533 -8.39 26.04 -12.97
N LYS A 534 -9.64 26.40 -12.72
CA LYS A 534 -10.03 27.82 -12.69
C LYS A 534 -10.53 28.22 -11.32
N LEU A 535 -10.05 29.36 -10.85
CA LEU A 535 -10.46 30.05 -9.64
C LEU A 535 -11.46 31.15 -10.02
N TRP A 536 -12.63 31.14 -9.40
CA TRP A 536 -13.72 32.08 -9.65
C TRP A 536 -14.03 32.91 -8.41
N SER A 537 -14.44 34.16 -8.61
CA SER A 537 -15.02 34.97 -7.54
C SER A 537 -16.53 34.77 -7.47
N LEU A 538 -17.07 34.53 -6.28
CA LEU A 538 -18.51 34.39 -6.04
C LEU A 538 -19.27 35.71 -6.27
N LYS A 539 -18.62 36.88 -6.10
CA LYS A 539 -19.28 38.19 -6.25
C LYS A 539 -19.64 38.51 -7.70
N ASN A 540 -18.70 38.24 -8.61
CA ASN A 540 -18.79 38.66 -10.00
C ASN A 540 -18.98 37.48 -10.96
N TYR A 541 -18.85 36.23 -10.48
CA TYR A 541 -18.86 35.00 -11.28
C TYR A 541 -17.83 35.00 -12.42
N GLN A 542 -16.75 35.76 -12.26
CA GLN A 542 -15.65 35.87 -13.21
C GLN A 542 -14.46 35.00 -12.79
N CYS A 543 -13.73 34.51 -13.79
CA CYS A 543 -12.50 33.75 -13.60
C CYS A 543 -11.38 34.71 -13.18
N LEU A 544 -10.85 34.54 -11.98
CA LEU A 544 -9.72 35.30 -11.45
C LEU A 544 -8.40 34.75 -11.97
N LYS A 545 -8.21 33.43 -11.86
CA LYS A 545 -6.97 32.75 -12.25
C LYS A 545 -7.26 31.44 -12.96
N THR A 546 -6.42 31.12 -13.93
CA THR A 546 -6.37 29.80 -14.59
C THR A 546 -5.02 29.19 -14.29
N PHE A 547 -5.01 28.03 -13.63
CA PHE A 547 -3.81 27.24 -13.41
C PHE A 547 -3.67 26.24 -14.55
N GLU A 548 -2.52 26.31 -15.24
CA GLU A 548 -2.14 25.40 -16.31
C GLU A 548 -0.85 24.69 -15.90
N GLY A 549 -0.76 23.39 -16.19
CA GLY A 549 0.44 22.61 -15.90
C GLY A 549 0.20 21.11 -15.74
N HIS A 550 -1.05 20.66 -15.63
CA HIS A 550 -1.39 19.23 -15.73
C HIS A 550 -1.27 18.73 -17.19
N THR A 551 -0.81 17.50 -17.38
CA THR A 551 -0.63 16.90 -18.71
C THR A 551 -1.91 16.22 -19.23
N ASN A 552 -2.86 15.91 -18.34
CA ASN A 552 -4.16 15.29 -18.61
C ASN A 552 -5.26 15.94 -17.74
N SER A 553 -6.45 15.36 -17.78
CA SER A 553 -7.64 15.87 -17.12
C SER A 553 -7.45 15.96 -15.60
N VAL A 554 -7.87 17.07 -15.00
CA VAL A 554 -7.88 17.22 -13.55
C VAL A 554 -9.20 16.69 -13.02
N GLN A 555 -9.15 15.74 -12.09
CA GLN A 555 -10.33 15.09 -11.55
C GLN A 555 -10.85 15.85 -10.35
N ARG A 556 -10.07 15.97 -9.26
CA ARG A 556 -10.49 16.68 -8.04
C ARG A 556 -9.63 17.90 -7.77
N SER A 557 -10.23 18.87 -7.10
CA SER A 557 -9.52 20.06 -6.63
C SER A 557 -10.09 20.52 -5.30
N LYS A 558 -9.23 20.71 -4.31
CA LYS A 558 -9.61 21.12 -2.96
C LYS A 558 -8.76 22.27 -2.46
N PHE A 559 -9.34 23.12 -1.62
CA PHE A 559 -8.61 24.16 -0.91
C PHE A 559 -7.94 23.59 0.33
N LEU A 560 -6.66 23.90 0.53
CA LEU A 560 -5.88 23.40 1.65
C LEU A 560 -6.09 24.25 2.91
N ASN A 561 -5.83 25.57 2.81
CA ASN A 561 -6.01 26.45 3.96
C ASN A 561 -6.06 27.95 3.63
N LYS A 562 -6.86 28.70 4.43
CA LYS A 562 -7.01 30.18 4.50
C LYS A 562 -6.70 30.93 3.19
N ASN A 563 -7.26 30.43 2.08
CA ASN A 563 -7.34 31.09 0.78
C ASN A 563 -6.01 31.19 0.00
N GLN A 564 -4.97 30.44 0.38
CA GLN A 564 -3.65 30.61 -0.25
C GLN A 564 -3.22 29.44 -1.12
N GLN A 565 -3.64 28.21 -0.83
CA GLN A 565 -3.19 27.05 -1.59
C GLN A 565 -4.34 26.15 -2.04
N VAL A 566 -4.20 25.61 -3.25
CA VAL A 566 -5.13 24.67 -3.89
C VAL A 566 -4.38 23.38 -4.19
N ILE A 567 -4.92 22.25 -3.75
CA ILE A 567 -4.44 20.93 -4.18
C ILE A 567 -5.30 20.46 -5.34
N SER A 568 -4.66 19.82 -6.31
CA SER A 568 -5.30 19.22 -7.46
C SER A 568 -4.79 17.82 -7.71
N SER A 569 -5.69 16.91 -8.08
CA SER A 569 -5.37 15.56 -8.52
C SER A 569 -5.59 15.42 -10.03
N GLY A 570 -4.56 14.95 -10.72
CA GLY A 570 -4.60 14.72 -12.16
C GLY A 570 -4.85 13.25 -12.50
N ALA A 571 -5.40 13.02 -13.69
CA ALA A 571 -5.37 11.71 -14.35
C ALA A 571 -3.98 11.35 -14.93
N ASP A 572 -2.95 12.08 -14.52
CA ASP A 572 -1.54 11.89 -14.88
C ASP A 572 -0.75 11.09 -13.85
N GLY A 573 -1.35 10.74 -12.70
CA GLY A 573 -0.62 10.23 -11.52
C GLY A 573 0.00 11.31 -10.66
N LEU A 574 -0.11 12.58 -11.06
CA LEU A 574 0.48 13.71 -10.34
C LEU A 574 -0.54 14.43 -9.45
N ILE A 575 -0.11 14.74 -8.23
CA ILE A 575 -0.79 15.69 -7.35
C ILE A 575 0.00 17.00 -7.40
N LYS A 576 -0.71 18.12 -7.57
CA LYS A 576 -0.06 19.44 -7.60
C LYS A 576 -0.66 20.37 -6.56
N LEU A 577 0.22 20.99 -5.78
CA LEU A 577 -0.09 22.08 -4.86
C LEU A 577 0.22 23.41 -5.54
N TRP A 578 -0.78 24.30 -5.60
CA TRP A 578 -0.71 25.60 -6.25
C TRP A 578 -0.82 26.71 -5.21
N SER A 579 0.07 27.69 -5.27
CA SER A 579 -0.09 28.96 -4.54
C SER A 579 -0.99 29.93 -5.32
N ILE A 580 -1.92 30.57 -4.64
CA ILE A 580 -2.80 31.60 -5.20
C ILE A 580 -2.07 32.95 -5.24
N LYS A 581 -1.09 33.21 -4.36
CA LYS A 581 -0.40 34.51 -4.27
C LYS A 581 0.73 34.64 -5.29
N GLU A 582 1.59 33.63 -5.38
CA GLU A 582 2.77 33.63 -6.25
C GLU A 582 2.47 32.88 -7.54
N GLU A 583 2.67 33.56 -8.68
CA GLU A 583 2.57 32.91 -9.98
C GLU A 583 3.80 32.02 -10.22
N GLY A 584 3.58 30.73 -10.40
CA GLY A 584 4.60 29.79 -10.90
C GLY A 584 5.13 28.76 -9.90
N GLU A 585 4.85 28.89 -8.60
CA GLU A 585 5.20 27.85 -7.63
C GLU A 585 4.15 26.74 -7.62
N CYS A 586 4.44 25.68 -8.37
CA CYS A 586 3.73 24.41 -8.27
C CYS A 586 4.66 23.36 -7.66
N ILE A 587 4.21 22.75 -6.57
CA ILE A 587 4.90 21.60 -5.98
C ILE A 587 4.19 20.36 -6.49
N THR A 588 4.95 19.48 -7.12
CA THR A 588 4.44 18.24 -7.72
C THR A 588 4.80 17.08 -6.81
N PHE A 589 3.80 16.28 -6.46
CA PHE A 589 3.98 14.99 -5.79
C PHE A 589 3.74 13.88 -6.81
N ASP A 590 4.69 12.95 -6.86
CA ASP A 590 4.78 11.88 -7.85
C ASP A 590 5.02 10.56 -7.12
N ASN A 591 3.93 9.96 -6.64
CA ASN A 591 3.96 8.63 -6.02
C ASN A 591 3.01 7.66 -6.71
N HIS A 592 2.06 8.17 -7.50
CA HIS A 592 1.00 7.38 -8.09
C HIS A 592 1.35 7.11 -9.55
N VAL A 593 1.28 5.83 -9.95
CA VAL A 593 1.52 5.43 -11.33
C VAL A 593 0.29 5.68 -12.20
N ASN A 594 -0.89 5.56 -11.60
CA ASN A 594 -2.16 5.53 -12.30
C ASN A 594 -3.02 6.77 -12.05
N ARG A 595 -4.25 6.73 -12.55
CA ARG A 595 -5.16 7.88 -12.47
C ARG A 595 -5.66 8.06 -11.05
N ILE A 596 -5.49 9.26 -10.52
CA ILE A 596 -6.01 9.65 -9.21
C ILE A 596 -7.46 10.10 -9.35
N TRP A 597 -8.37 9.43 -8.65
CA TRP A 597 -9.82 9.75 -8.70
C TRP A 597 -10.25 10.60 -7.53
N ALA A 598 -9.74 10.31 -6.34
CA ALA A 598 -10.19 10.93 -5.11
C ALA A 598 -9.05 11.59 -4.35
N LEU A 599 -9.40 12.68 -3.67
CA LEU A 599 -8.50 13.48 -2.86
C LEU A 599 -9.31 14.03 -1.69
N ASP A 600 -8.81 13.95 -0.45
CA ASP A 600 -9.43 14.62 0.70
C ASP A 600 -8.40 15.21 1.66
N ILE A 601 -8.82 16.19 2.46
CA ILE A 601 -7.95 16.99 3.30
C ILE A 601 -8.47 16.97 4.73
N LYS A 602 -7.65 16.52 5.69
CA LYS A 602 -7.92 16.63 7.12
C LYS A 602 -7.60 18.05 7.59
N GLN A 603 -8.40 18.55 8.52
CA GLN A 603 -8.27 19.83 9.25
C GLN A 603 -7.06 20.67 8.82
N ASP A 604 -7.34 21.76 8.12
CA ASP A 604 -6.35 22.80 7.79
C ASP A 604 -5.11 22.32 6.97
N GLY A 605 -5.18 21.11 6.38
CA GLY A 605 -4.22 20.63 5.41
C GLY A 605 -2.91 20.10 5.99
N GLU A 606 -2.88 19.75 7.27
CA GLU A 606 -1.75 19.03 7.86
C GLU A 606 -1.62 17.65 7.23
N ASN A 607 -2.75 16.96 7.08
CA ASN A 607 -2.82 15.67 6.40
C ASN A 607 -3.78 15.73 5.23
N PHE A 608 -3.42 15.07 4.12
CA PHE A 608 -4.35 14.83 3.03
C PHE A 608 -4.19 13.40 2.48
N ILE A 609 -5.24 12.90 1.85
CA ILE A 609 -5.28 11.57 1.26
C ILE A 609 -5.49 11.70 -0.23
N SER A 610 -4.84 10.81 -0.97
CA SER A 610 -5.07 10.59 -2.38
C SER A 610 -5.30 9.11 -2.64
N ALA A 611 -6.21 8.82 -3.57
CA ALA A 611 -6.57 7.46 -3.92
C ALA A 611 -6.52 7.24 -5.43
N ASP A 612 -5.94 6.10 -5.79
CA ASP A 612 -5.69 5.69 -7.16
C ASP A 612 -6.75 4.73 -7.72
N ALA A 613 -6.67 4.53 -9.03
CA ALA A 613 -7.48 3.54 -9.73
C ALA A 613 -7.16 2.10 -9.32
N ASP A 614 -5.94 1.80 -8.89
CA ASP A 614 -5.50 0.44 -8.53
C ASP A 614 -5.73 0.10 -7.05
N GLY A 615 -6.39 0.99 -6.31
CA GLY A 615 -6.63 0.82 -4.88
C GLY A 615 -5.44 1.22 -3.99
N GLN A 616 -4.37 1.78 -4.56
CA GLN A 616 -3.29 2.41 -3.78
C GLN A 616 -3.79 3.70 -3.12
N ILE A 617 -3.45 3.86 -1.85
CA ILE A 617 -3.83 5.04 -1.05
C ILE A 617 -2.58 5.64 -0.44
N ASN A 618 -2.38 6.93 -0.69
CA ASN A 618 -1.28 7.68 -0.10
C ASN A 618 -1.79 8.69 0.92
N PHE A 619 -1.28 8.56 2.14
CA PHE A 619 -1.48 9.48 3.25
C PHE A 619 -0.30 10.44 3.31
N TRP A 620 -0.58 11.72 3.13
CA TRP A 620 0.42 12.77 3.11
C TRP A 620 0.38 13.52 4.42
N LYS A 621 1.51 13.62 5.11
CA LYS A 621 1.69 14.41 6.34
C LYS A 621 2.67 15.54 6.09
N ASP A 622 2.30 16.75 6.45
CA ASP A 622 3.15 17.93 6.28
C ASP A 622 4.41 17.85 7.16
N ASN A 623 5.58 18.13 6.57
CA ASN A 623 6.87 18.21 7.23
C ASN A 623 7.58 19.57 7.03
N SER A 624 6.86 20.57 6.52
CA SER A 624 7.45 21.85 6.10
C SER A 624 8.09 22.62 7.25
N GLU A 625 7.51 22.55 8.45
CA GLU A 625 8.03 23.24 9.62
C GLU A 625 9.29 22.57 10.19
N GLU A 626 9.31 21.23 10.28
CA GLU A 626 10.49 20.53 10.80
C GLU A 626 11.67 20.65 9.84
N LEU A 627 11.44 20.59 8.52
CA LEU A 627 12.48 20.82 7.53
C LEU A 627 13.06 22.23 7.62
N ARG A 628 12.22 23.26 7.81
CA ARG A 628 12.69 24.63 8.00
C ARG A 628 13.55 24.75 9.25
N ILE A 629 13.10 24.17 10.37
CA ILE A 629 13.85 24.18 11.63
C ILE A 629 15.17 23.42 11.48
N ALA A 630 15.17 22.26 10.82
CA ALA A 630 16.37 21.47 10.56
C ALA A 630 17.37 22.23 9.69
N GLN A 631 16.90 22.92 8.65
CA GLN A 631 17.73 23.75 7.79
C GLN A 631 18.31 24.95 8.55
N GLU A 632 17.50 25.65 9.33
CA GLU A 632 17.97 26.74 10.20
C GLU A 632 19.02 26.26 11.22
N GLN A 633 18.85 25.06 11.78
CA GLN A 633 19.83 24.46 12.69
C GLN A 633 21.12 24.09 11.95
N HIS A 634 21.02 23.51 10.76
CA HIS A 634 22.19 23.19 9.93
C HIS A 634 22.99 24.45 9.55
N ASP A 635 22.30 25.52 9.14
CA ASP A 635 22.93 26.79 8.81
C ASP A 635 23.61 27.43 10.03
N LYS A 636 22.98 27.38 11.21
CA LYS A 636 23.59 27.85 12.47
C LYS A 636 24.86 27.08 12.81
N VAL A 637 24.82 25.74 12.73
CA VAL A 637 25.99 24.88 13.00
C VAL A 637 27.11 25.18 12.00
N LYS A 638 26.78 25.35 10.72
CA LYS A 638 27.76 25.71 9.69
C LYS A 638 28.42 27.05 9.96
N ILE A 639 27.65 28.08 10.33
CA ILE A 639 28.18 29.40 10.69
C ILE A 639 29.08 29.29 11.92
N GLU A 640 28.69 28.54 12.95
CA GLU A 640 29.50 28.34 14.15
C GLU A 640 30.82 27.62 13.82
N GLN A 641 30.78 26.60 12.96
CA GLN A 641 31.98 25.88 12.48
C GLN A 641 32.89 26.79 11.64
N GLU A 642 32.34 27.65 10.77
CA GLU A 642 33.13 28.62 10.01
C GLU A 642 33.79 29.66 10.92
N GLN A 643 33.10 30.12 11.96
CA GLN A 643 33.65 31.00 12.97
C GLN A 643 34.78 30.32 13.75
N LYS A 644 34.57 29.07 14.21
CA LYS A 644 35.61 28.25 14.86
C LYS A 644 36.83 28.08 13.97
N LEU A 645 36.64 27.79 12.68
CA LEU A 645 37.73 27.69 11.72
C LEU A 645 38.52 29.00 11.61
N SER A 646 37.84 30.13 11.53
CA SER A 646 38.50 31.44 11.47
C SER A 646 39.30 31.75 12.74
N ASN A 647 38.77 31.39 13.91
CA ASN A 647 39.45 31.55 15.19
C ASN A 647 40.70 30.67 15.28
N LEU A 648 40.62 29.41 14.85
CA LEU A 648 41.76 28.48 14.83
C LEU A 648 42.87 28.96 13.87
N ILE A 649 42.51 29.51 12.71
CA ILE A 649 43.49 30.09 11.76
C ILE A 649 44.19 31.32 12.38
N ASN A 650 43.45 32.17 13.11
CA ASN A 650 44.02 33.33 13.79
C ASN A 650 44.92 32.93 14.96
N ASN A 651 44.56 31.87 15.69
CA ASN A 651 45.33 31.32 16.81
C ASN A 651 46.54 30.47 16.38
N GLN A 652 46.68 30.17 15.09
CA GLN A 652 47.75 29.35 14.50
C GLN A 652 47.71 27.86 14.89
N ASP A 653 46.54 27.35 15.28
CA ASP A 653 46.34 25.93 15.59
C ASP A 653 46.02 25.13 14.31
N TRP A 654 47.05 24.76 13.57
CA TRP A 654 46.92 24.20 12.21
C TRP A 654 46.34 22.78 12.14
N SER A 655 46.52 21.93 13.17
CA SER A 655 46.02 20.55 13.17
C SER A 655 44.49 20.48 13.25
N GLU A 656 43.90 21.23 14.18
CA GLU A 656 42.44 21.29 14.32
C GLU A 656 41.81 22.09 13.18
N ALA A 657 42.46 23.17 12.73
CA ALA A 657 42.03 23.91 11.55
C ALA A 657 42.00 23.03 10.29
N PHE A 658 42.95 22.10 10.13
CA PHE A 658 43.01 21.17 9.01
C PHE A 658 41.81 20.19 9.03
N LEU A 659 41.53 19.57 10.19
CA LEU A 659 40.39 18.65 10.33
C LEU A 659 39.05 19.38 10.09
N LEU A 660 38.90 20.58 10.65
CA LEU A 660 37.68 21.37 10.48
C LEU A 660 37.52 21.90 9.04
N ALA A 661 38.61 22.28 8.37
CA ALA A 661 38.56 22.67 6.96
C ALA A 661 38.23 21.50 6.03
N LEU A 662 38.68 20.29 6.38
CA LEU A 662 38.41 19.07 5.63
C LEU A 662 36.94 18.65 5.76
N THR A 663 36.38 18.71 6.97
CA THR A 663 34.95 18.43 7.23
C THR A 663 34.01 19.45 6.56
N LEU A 664 34.36 20.74 6.58
CA LEU A 664 33.63 21.79 5.86
C LEU A 664 33.87 21.81 4.34
N ASN A 665 34.75 20.93 3.83
CA ASN A 665 35.08 20.78 2.41
C ASN A 665 35.60 22.08 1.73
N HIS A 666 36.32 22.92 2.46
CA HIS A 666 36.90 24.16 1.94
C HIS A 666 38.30 23.94 1.34
N SER A 667 38.41 23.87 0.00
CA SER A 667 39.68 23.62 -0.69
C SER A 667 40.73 24.72 -0.49
N MET A 668 40.38 25.99 -0.67
CA MET A 668 41.37 27.08 -0.60
C MET A 668 41.82 27.40 0.83
N ARG A 669 40.92 27.29 1.82
CA ARG A 669 41.28 27.48 3.23
C ARG A 669 42.20 26.36 3.71
N LEU A 670 41.90 25.12 3.32
CA LEU A 670 42.76 23.96 3.60
C LEU A 670 44.17 24.15 3.01
N TYR A 671 44.26 24.59 1.75
CA TYR A 671 45.54 24.90 1.11
C TYR A 671 46.33 26.00 1.86
N ASN A 672 45.65 27.07 2.29
CA ASN A 672 46.30 28.15 3.02
C ASN A 672 46.78 27.72 4.41
N VAL A 673 46.01 26.88 5.12
CA VAL A 673 46.43 26.26 6.40
C VAL A 673 47.72 25.48 6.22
N LEU A 674 47.80 24.64 5.17
CA LEU A 674 48.99 23.85 4.84
C LEU A 674 50.18 24.71 4.40
N LYS A 675 49.92 25.76 3.61
CA LYS A 675 50.97 26.69 3.18
C LYS A 675 51.55 27.45 4.38
N SER A 676 50.69 27.90 5.29
CA SER A 676 51.10 28.61 6.50
C SER A 676 51.86 27.71 7.46
N SER A 677 51.45 26.45 7.64
CA SER A 677 52.20 25.48 8.47
C SER A 677 53.61 25.24 7.92
N ILE A 678 53.74 25.09 6.60
CA ILE A 678 55.05 24.91 5.93
C ILE A 678 55.92 26.16 6.09
N SER A 679 55.32 27.37 6.04
CA SER A 679 56.07 28.62 6.19
C SER A 679 56.57 28.89 7.60
N MET A 680 55.85 28.41 8.63
CA MET A 680 56.26 28.55 10.03
C MET A 680 57.39 27.59 10.41
N ASN A 681 57.47 26.43 9.74
CA ASN A 681 58.54 25.44 9.86
C ASN A 681 59.02 25.24 11.31
N ILE A 682 58.10 24.79 12.17
CA ILE A 682 58.33 24.64 13.62
C ILE A 682 59.34 23.51 13.87
N ASP A 683 59.27 22.43 13.10
CA ASP A 683 60.15 21.26 13.21
C ASP A 683 60.88 21.00 11.87
N GLN A 684 62.19 21.22 11.82
CA GLN A 684 63.03 21.06 10.61
C GLN A 684 63.11 19.61 10.09
N GLU A 685 62.83 18.61 10.94
CA GLU A 685 62.85 17.19 10.56
C GLU A 685 61.53 16.72 9.91
N SER A 686 60.46 17.53 9.94
CA SER A 686 59.14 17.15 9.42
C SER A 686 58.94 17.60 7.95
N ILE A 687 58.14 16.85 7.20
CA ILE A 687 57.90 17.10 5.76
C ILE A 687 56.91 18.26 5.56
N ILE A 688 55.98 18.46 6.50
CA ILE A 688 54.93 19.50 6.45
C ILE A 688 55.18 20.65 7.46
N GLY A 689 56.26 20.58 8.24
CA GLY A 689 56.69 21.61 9.20
C GLY A 689 56.14 21.44 10.63
N SER A 690 55.31 20.41 10.91
CA SER A 690 54.85 20.07 12.26
C SER A 690 54.48 18.58 12.41
N PHE A 691 55.01 17.91 13.43
CA PHE A 691 54.69 16.51 13.75
C PHE A 691 53.21 16.30 14.15
N LYS A 692 52.57 17.30 14.75
CA LYS A 692 51.16 17.22 15.18
C LYS A 692 50.21 17.06 13.98
N LEU A 693 50.45 17.82 12.91
CA LEU A 693 49.64 17.76 11.70
C LEU A 693 49.84 16.43 10.95
N GLU A 694 51.07 15.93 10.91
CA GLU A 694 51.38 14.64 10.28
C GLU A 694 50.63 13.50 10.96
N ASN A 695 50.61 13.46 12.29
CA ASN A 695 49.86 12.45 13.04
C ASN A 695 48.35 12.55 12.78
N THR A 696 47.80 13.77 12.66
CA THR A 696 46.37 13.93 12.33
C THR A 696 46.04 13.48 10.91
N ILE A 697 46.97 13.60 9.95
CA ILE A 697 46.76 13.10 8.59
C ILE A 697 46.83 11.58 8.56
N LYS A 698 47.73 10.97 9.35
CA LYS A 698 47.82 9.51 9.48
C LYS A 698 46.59 8.89 10.14
N SER A 699 45.92 9.63 11.03
CA SER A 699 44.73 9.15 11.75
C SER A 699 43.41 9.43 11.03
N LEU A 700 43.41 9.81 9.74
CA LEU A 700 42.19 10.12 8.99
C LEU A 700 41.38 8.88 8.63
N ASN A 701 40.06 9.04 8.52
CA ASN A 701 39.16 7.98 8.04
C ASN A 701 39.21 7.84 6.51
N ASP A 702 38.82 6.67 5.99
CA ASP A 702 38.83 6.36 4.55
C ASP A 702 38.04 7.37 3.68
N GLU A 703 36.88 7.84 4.16
CA GLU A 703 36.09 8.87 3.46
C GLU A 703 36.82 10.22 3.38
N GLN A 704 37.48 10.61 4.46
CA GLN A 704 38.23 11.86 4.55
C GLN A 704 39.50 11.80 3.68
N ILE A 705 40.17 10.64 3.65
CA ILE A 705 41.27 10.36 2.73
C ILE A 705 40.79 10.53 1.29
N MET A 706 39.61 10.01 0.93
CA MET A 706 39.07 10.18 -0.41
C MET A 706 38.76 11.64 -0.76
N ILE A 707 38.17 12.41 0.16
CA ILE A 707 37.96 13.86 -0.04
C ILE A 707 39.31 14.56 -0.25
N LEU A 708 40.32 14.23 0.56
CA LEU A 708 41.66 14.79 0.47
C LEU A 708 42.33 14.45 -0.88
N PHE A 709 42.22 13.21 -1.37
CA PHE A 709 42.75 12.80 -2.68
C PHE A 709 42.08 13.55 -3.85
N LYS A 710 40.77 13.80 -3.78
CA LYS A 710 40.09 14.67 -4.76
C LYS A 710 40.68 16.09 -4.74
N LYS A 711 40.98 16.64 -3.56
CA LYS A 711 41.62 17.97 -3.45
C LYS A 711 43.06 17.98 -3.95
N ILE A 712 43.85 16.94 -3.63
CA ILE A 712 45.22 16.77 -4.14
C ILE A 712 45.21 16.75 -5.65
N ARG A 713 44.30 15.99 -6.28
CA ARG A 713 44.12 15.99 -7.73
C ARG A 713 43.87 17.39 -8.28
N ASP A 714 42.92 18.12 -7.70
CA ASP A 714 42.55 19.47 -8.18
C ASP A 714 43.71 20.47 -8.01
N TRP A 715 44.49 20.38 -6.94
CA TRP A 715 45.69 21.19 -6.75
C TRP A 715 46.83 20.80 -7.69
N ASN A 716 46.96 19.52 -8.03
CA ASN A 716 48.04 19.00 -8.89
C ASN A 716 47.92 19.46 -10.36
N VAL A 717 46.73 19.89 -10.79
CA VAL A 717 46.52 20.47 -12.13
C VAL A 717 47.33 21.77 -12.29
N ASN A 718 47.49 22.56 -11.23
CA ASN A 718 48.21 23.83 -11.27
C ASN A 718 49.62 23.72 -10.71
N PHE A 719 50.62 24.09 -11.50
CA PHE A 719 52.03 24.08 -11.09
C PHE A 719 52.31 24.90 -9.81
N LYS A 720 51.56 25.98 -9.55
CA LYS A 720 51.74 26.79 -8.34
C LYS A 720 51.38 26.06 -7.03
N PHE A 721 50.48 25.08 -7.10
CA PHE A 721 49.96 24.35 -5.94
C PHE A 721 50.53 22.93 -5.83
N PHE A 722 51.35 22.53 -6.81
CA PHE A 722 51.99 21.23 -6.91
C PHE A 722 52.82 20.86 -5.68
N GLU A 723 53.66 21.79 -5.18
CA GLU A 723 54.62 21.50 -4.12
C GLU A 723 53.96 20.94 -2.84
N ILE A 724 52.85 21.56 -2.43
CA ILE A 724 52.09 21.15 -1.23
C ILE A 724 51.39 19.81 -1.47
N SER A 725 50.86 19.63 -2.67
CA SER A 725 50.18 18.41 -3.09
C SER A 725 51.12 17.20 -3.03
N GLN A 726 52.36 17.35 -3.50
CA GLN A 726 53.37 16.29 -3.46
C GLN A 726 53.88 15.98 -2.05
N LYS A 727 54.03 17.00 -1.19
CA LYS A 727 54.42 16.79 0.21
C LYS A 727 53.38 15.96 0.97
N ILE A 728 52.09 16.22 0.74
CA ILE A 728 51.00 15.43 1.32
C ILE A 728 50.95 14.03 0.72
N LEU A 729 51.05 13.92 -0.62
CA LEU A 729 51.06 12.63 -1.30
C LEU A 729 52.20 11.73 -0.79
N ARG A 730 53.40 12.29 -0.60
CA ARG A 730 54.55 11.58 -0.03
C ARG A 730 54.29 11.05 1.38
N LEU A 731 53.54 11.79 2.19
CA LEU A 731 53.18 11.36 3.54
C LEU A 731 52.12 10.24 3.52
N LEU A 732 51.12 10.36 2.65
CA LEU A 732 50.04 9.38 2.54
C LEU A 732 50.51 8.06 1.91
N ILE A 733 51.42 8.08 0.93
CA ILE A 733 51.87 6.87 0.21
C ILE A 733 52.37 5.75 1.14
N ASN A 734 52.96 6.09 2.28
CA ASN A 734 53.51 5.08 3.20
C ASN A 734 52.44 4.34 4.02
N ASP A 735 51.23 4.89 4.16
CA ASP A 735 50.22 4.43 5.12
C ASP A 735 48.87 4.01 4.45
N ILE A 736 48.78 3.91 3.12
CA ILE A 736 47.50 3.65 2.40
C ILE A 736 47.16 2.16 2.29
N ASN A 737 45.89 1.82 2.60
CA ASN A 737 45.25 0.58 2.18
C ASN A 737 44.59 0.73 0.79
N PRO A 738 44.90 -0.14 -0.21
CA PRO A 738 44.41 0.01 -1.58
C PRO A 738 42.94 -0.43 -1.82
N GLU A 739 42.22 -0.92 -0.80
CA GLU A 739 40.87 -1.49 -0.95
C GLU A 739 39.72 -0.46 -0.98
N ILE A 740 40.01 0.85 -0.92
CA ILE A 740 38.98 1.89 -0.93
C ILE A 740 38.35 2.04 -2.34
N PRO A 741 37.02 1.93 -2.48
CA PRO A 741 36.33 2.09 -3.77
C PRO A 741 36.58 3.48 -4.39
N GLY A 742 37.06 3.49 -5.64
CA GLY A 742 37.23 4.72 -6.43
C GLY A 742 38.55 5.49 -6.21
N LEU A 743 39.40 5.07 -5.26
CA LEU A 743 40.71 5.69 -5.02
C LEU A 743 41.66 5.50 -6.21
N ILE A 744 41.67 4.29 -6.80
CA ILE A 744 42.52 3.93 -7.96
C ILE A 744 42.30 4.90 -9.13
N LYS A 745 41.04 5.19 -9.46
CA LYS A 745 40.68 6.12 -10.54
C LYS A 745 41.19 7.55 -10.30
N VAL A 746 41.23 7.99 -9.03
CA VAL A 746 41.79 9.31 -8.68
C VAL A 746 43.32 9.27 -8.80
N ILE A 747 43.98 8.22 -8.34
CA ILE A 747 45.44 8.06 -8.44
C ILE A 747 45.88 8.04 -9.92
N GLU A 748 45.21 7.28 -10.78
CA GLU A 748 45.49 7.25 -12.21
C GLU A 748 45.42 8.64 -12.85
N SER A 749 44.50 9.50 -12.39
CA SER A 749 44.38 10.87 -12.89
C SER A 749 45.52 11.79 -12.44
N ILE A 750 46.21 11.46 -11.34
CA ILE A 750 47.30 12.28 -10.77
C ILE A 750 48.64 11.99 -11.49
N ILE A 751 48.86 10.75 -11.95
CA ILE A 751 50.14 10.29 -12.53
C ILE A 751 50.60 11.14 -13.73
N PRO A 752 49.78 11.42 -14.76
CA PRO A 752 50.24 12.21 -15.92
C PRO A 752 50.65 13.64 -15.57
N TYR A 753 50.01 14.24 -14.55
CA TYR A 753 50.39 15.57 -14.07
C TYR A 753 51.73 15.51 -13.33
N ASN A 754 51.97 14.47 -12.55
CA ASN A 754 53.25 14.27 -11.87
C ASN A 754 54.40 14.11 -12.88
N GLU A 755 54.23 13.29 -13.93
CA GLU A 755 55.23 13.14 -14.99
C GLU A 755 55.54 14.46 -15.70
N ARG A 756 54.49 15.25 -15.98
CA ARG A 756 54.65 16.56 -16.61
C ARG A 756 55.42 17.55 -15.73
N HIS A 757 55.12 17.57 -14.43
CA HIS A 757 55.82 18.44 -13.48
C HIS A 757 57.26 17.97 -13.23
N TYR A 758 57.48 16.66 -13.19
CA TYR A 758 58.80 16.04 -13.06
C TYR A 758 59.71 16.42 -14.24
N ASN A 759 59.25 16.24 -15.49
CA ASN A 759 60.01 16.64 -16.68
C ASN A 759 60.37 18.13 -16.68
N ARG A 760 59.48 18.98 -16.15
CA ARG A 760 59.72 20.42 -16.04
C ARG A 760 60.78 20.75 -14.99
N ILE A 761 60.78 20.05 -13.86
CA ILE A 761 61.80 20.21 -12.81
C ILE A 761 63.16 19.71 -13.33
N ASP A 762 63.20 18.58 -14.02
CA ASP A 762 64.43 18.06 -14.63
C ASP A 762 65.03 19.05 -15.64
N GLN A 763 64.21 19.67 -16.48
CA GLN A 763 64.68 20.75 -17.37
C GLN A 763 65.22 21.97 -16.61
N LEU A 764 64.64 22.32 -15.46
CA LEU A 764 65.14 23.42 -14.63
C LEU A 764 66.48 23.06 -13.98
N ILE A 765 66.66 21.81 -13.55
CA ILE A 765 67.93 21.29 -13.03
C ILE A 765 68.99 21.30 -14.13
N GLU A 766 68.66 20.81 -15.32
CA GLU A 766 69.55 20.83 -16.49
C GLU A 766 70.03 22.25 -16.81
N ASN A 767 69.11 23.22 -16.82
CA ASN A 767 69.44 24.63 -17.04
C ASN A 767 70.28 25.23 -15.90
N SER A 768 70.15 24.73 -14.66
CA SER A 768 70.95 25.21 -13.53
C SER A 768 72.43 24.90 -13.69
N PHE A 769 72.80 23.80 -14.38
CA PHE A 769 74.21 23.47 -14.63
C PHE A 769 74.93 24.50 -15.53
N ILE A 770 74.19 25.34 -16.25
CA ILE A 770 74.77 26.49 -16.98
C ILE A 770 75.42 27.47 -15.99
N LEU A 771 74.86 27.64 -14.79
CA LEU A 771 75.45 28.48 -13.75
C LEU A 771 76.76 27.87 -13.24
N ASP A 772 76.78 26.57 -12.98
CA ASP A 772 78.00 25.88 -12.56
C ASP A 772 79.09 25.97 -13.65
N TYR A 773 78.71 25.78 -14.91
CA TYR A 773 79.59 26.00 -16.05
C TYR A 773 80.15 27.43 -16.10
N SER A 774 79.31 28.43 -15.82
CA SER A 774 79.75 29.84 -15.77
C SER A 774 80.69 30.13 -14.59
N ILE A 775 80.49 29.47 -13.45
CA ILE A 775 81.39 29.56 -12.28
C ILE A 775 82.74 28.91 -12.61
N GLU A 776 82.74 27.77 -13.30
CA GLU A 776 83.99 27.13 -13.76
C GLU A 776 84.76 27.99 -14.78
N GLU A 777 84.07 28.65 -15.71
CA GLU A 777 84.69 29.60 -16.64
C GLU A 777 85.30 30.80 -15.92
N MET A 778 84.61 31.36 -14.91
CA MET A 778 85.14 32.45 -14.08
C MET A 778 86.38 32.04 -13.28
N ASN A 779 86.48 30.77 -12.88
CA ASN A 779 87.65 30.26 -12.15
C ASN A 779 88.85 29.90 -13.07
N LYS A 780 88.65 29.83 -14.39
CA LYS A 780 89.71 29.55 -15.38
C LYS A 780 90.44 30.80 -15.90
N ASN A 781 89.82 31.98 -15.75
CA ASN A 781 90.45 33.29 -15.98
C ASN A 781 91.13 33.79 -14.72
#